data_AF-A0A972DNB9-F1
#
_entry.id   AF-A0A972DNB9-F1
#
_cell.length_a   1.000
_cell.length_b   1.000
_cell.length_c   1.000
_cell.angle_alpha   90.00
_cell.angle_beta   90.00
_cell.angle_gamma   90.00
#
_symmetry.space_group_name_H-M   'P 1'
#
loop_
_entity.id
_entity.type
_entity.pdbx_description
1 polymer ?
#
loop_
_entity_poly.entity_id
_entity_poly.type
_entity_poly.pdbx_seq_one_letter_code
_entity_poly.pdbx_strand_id
1 'polypeptide(L)'
;MPLDRLPGIFFGPSTLVELVRHRAKYQRDDVAFTYLVDGEEDVVQMTNGELDRRARVIGTWLEAHHLSGERALLVYPPGLEFITAFFGCLYAGVVAVPVYPPRRNRSLERIQAIADDAEAKVALTTNAVLARIESLIDETPHLKELTWISTCTLGDETADHWEMPDIHADTLAFLQYTSGSTGTPKGVMLNHANLVHNSALISYGFEHSRSGKGVFWLPSYHDMGLIGGILQPLYVGRPNVLMSPMAFLQRPFRWLSAITRFRGTTSGGPNFAYKLCVERITDEQIDQLDLSSWELAFNGAEPVRADTLEAFSKKFARCGFRPEVFYPCYGLAEATLIVTGGWAKMAPVIRAFDAQALAEDRALPVDADSPAAKHLVGCGENLPDQRVVIADPETRRPLDEGCVGEVWVSGPSVALGYWRRPDATEEVFKARLAESGEGPFLRTGDLGFIFAGELFITGRRKDLIIHHGVNVYPQDIEKTVQESHPRLRADCGGVFSVEVGGAERLVVVQEVERHRGVDPAEVVDAIRRAVSAEHEIGLDAILLVKAGSVPKTTSGKIQRHACRAGYLEGTLNTVAWWEAGKPLDTREGPRRPQPAKLPVAPAVSPAAPAVSPTAPAVSAARSAGNNGKKVAKTVQPAPRPAKKAATTVDIVLEEVRRVARERADGLTLDAPITELGMDSLERMEIVAALEERFGGRFPEEVLPEMITCRQVVEAVERYLGGVERPATIRPANYQTPVEYYRIEAFPEYLKLREGLNLLESTGLSPYFNVHEGVTRDTTTIGGRELINFSSYNYVGMSGDPVVTEAAQRACQRYGTSVSASRLVSGEKDLHGQLERAISQMVGAEDAVVYVGGHSTNESTIGHLFGPGDLILHDALSHNSILQGSILSGARRRPFAHNDWQAADEILTKCRHEYRRILLIIEGVYSMDGDIPDLPRFIDVKRRHRVLLMIDEAHSMGVLGATGRGIGEHFGINRADVDIWMGTLSKSFGSCGGYIAGTKALVEYLKYTSPGFVYSVGLSPPNAAAALASIRLLEAEPERVARLRHRSRLFLELARGRGINTGKSKDSPVVPVILGNSMHALQLSKALLDRGINVQPILYPAVEESAARLRFFLTALHTEEQIRTTIEAISEELEKINPAHLIQAASGEVSHGTA
;
A
#
# COMPACT_ATOMS: atom_id res chain seq x y z
N MET A 1 -15.66 -5.83 -19.66
CA MET A 1 -15.51 -4.36 -19.67
C MET A 1 -14.22 -4.02 -18.94
N PRO A 2 -13.51 -2.94 -19.31
CA PRO A 2 -12.42 -2.43 -18.49
C PRO A 2 -12.96 -1.82 -17.18
N LEU A 3 -12.12 -1.81 -16.14
CA LEU A 3 -12.48 -1.59 -14.73
C LEU A 3 -12.79 -0.10 -14.38
N ASP A 4 -12.57 0.80 -15.33
CA ASP A 4 -12.64 2.28 -15.22
C ASP A 4 -14.06 2.87 -15.16
N ARG A 5 -15.11 2.05 -15.38
CA ARG A 5 -16.45 2.54 -15.78
C ARG A 5 -17.61 2.32 -14.80
N LEU A 6 -17.39 1.84 -13.58
CA LEU A 6 -18.47 1.56 -12.62
C LEU A 6 -18.30 2.33 -11.29
N PRO A 7 -19.34 3.05 -10.80
CA PRO A 7 -19.24 3.83 -9.57
C PRO A 7 -19.47 2.96 -8.32
N GLY A 8 -18.65 3.14 -7.27
CA GLY A 8 -18.90 2.55 -5.95
C GLY A 8 -17.68 2.10 -5.16
N ILE A 9 -16.46 2.11 -5.71
CA ILE A 9 -15.25 1.78 -4.94
C ILE A 9 -14.96 2.91 -3.95
N PHE A 10 -14.35 2.55 -2.82
CA PHE A 10 -13.50 3.44 -2.05
C PHE A 10 -12.47 4.07 -3.03
N PHE A 11 -12.60 5.36 -3.36
CA PHE A 11 -11.86 6.01 -4.45
C PHE A 11 -10.37 6.17 -4.12
N GLY A 12 -9.60 5.09 -4.32
CA GLY A 12 -8.17 5.16 -4.57
C GLY A 12 -7.87 5.57 -6.02
N PRO A 13 -6.71 6.18 -6.29
CA PRO A 13 -6.28 6.48 -7.66
C PRO A 13 -5.99 5.17 -8.42
N SER A 14 -6.48 5.07 -9.66
CA SER A 14 -6.28 3.91 -10.54
C SER A 14 -4.91 3.91 -11.22
N THR A 15 -4.26 5.08 -11.29
CA THR A 15 -2.88 5.22 -11.78
C THR A 15 -1.99 5.99 -10.80
N LEU A 16 -0.68 5.83 -10.96
CA LEU A 16 0.30 6.61 -10.18
C LEU A 16 0.30 8.10 -10.53
N VAL A 17 -0.17 8.45 -11.74
CA VAL A 17 -0.37 9.86 -12.15
C VAL A 17 -1.55 10.44 -11.38
N GLU A 18 -2.71 9.77 -11.34
CA GLU A 18 -3.85 10.17 -10.52
C GLU A 18 -3.48 10.32 -9.03
N LEU A 19 -2.61 9.45 -8.51
CA LEU A 19 -2.09 9.56 -7.14
C LEU A 19 -1.33 10.87 -6.91
N VAL A 20 -0.34 11.20 -7.74
CA VAL A 20 0.44 12.44 -7.57
C VAL A 20 -0.43 13.68 -7.83
N ARG A 21 -1.33 13.64 -8.83
CA ARG A 21 -2.33 14.70 -9.06
C ARG A 21 -3.21 14.92 -7.83
N HIS A 22 -3.71 13.86 -7.20
CA HIS A 22 -4.49 13.93 -5.96
C HIS A 22 -3.68 14.56 -4.82
N ARG A 23 -2.43 14.12 -4.62
CA ARG A 23 -1.55 14.68 -3.58
C ARG A 23 -1.26 16.16 -3.83
N ALA A 24 -0.98 16.56 -5.07
CA ALA A 24 -0.75 17.96 -5.43
C ALA A 24 -2.01 18.84 -5.34
N LYS A 25 -3.22 18.28 -5.52
CA LYS A 25 -4.50 19.00 -5.35
C LYS A 25 -4.85 19.24 -3.87
N TYR A 26 -4.66 18.25 -3.00
CA TYR A 26 -5.18 18.27 -1.63
C TYR A 26 -4.11 18.37 -0.52
N GLN A 27 -2.83 18.16 -0.84
CA GLN A 27 -1.67 18.16 0.07
C GLN A 27 -0.51 18.94 -0.58
N ARG A 28 -0.84 20.01 -1.30
CA ARG A 28 0.06 20.74 -2.21
C ARG A 28 1.40 21.10 -1.57
N ASP A 29 1.33 21.73 -0.40
CA ASP A 29 2.47 22.31 0.29
C ASP A 29 3.07 21.34 1.34
N ASP A 30 2.49 20.15 1.51
CA ASP A 30 3.06 19.08 2.34
C ASP A 30 4.36 18.58 1.69
N VAL A 31 5.44 18.45 2.47
CA VAL A 31 6.71 17.88 2.03
C VAL A 31 6.54 16.39 1.73
N ALA A 32 6.64 16.03 0.45
CA ALA A 32 6.62 14.64 0.01
C ALA A 32 7.98 13.97 0.29
N PHE A 33 9.06 14.63 -0.14
CA PHE A 33 10.42 14.10 -0.04
C PHE A 33 11.39 15.11 0.58
N THR A 34 12.28 14.62 1.43
CA THR A 34 13.49 15.30 1.88
C THR A 34 14.67 14.44 1.47
N TYR A 35 15.62 14.97 0.71
CA TYR A 35 16.83 14.26 0.28
C TYR A 35 18.06 14.81 1.00
N LEU A 36 18.79 13.95 1.70
CA LEU A 36 20.05 14.28 2.38
C LEU A 36 21.20 14.22 1.36
N VAL A 37 21.75 15.38 1.00
CA VAL A 37 22.72 15.53 -0.10
C VAL A 37 24.08 14.91 0.26
N ASP A 38 24.56 15.23 1.47
CA ASP A 38 25.76 14.67 2.10
C ASP A 38 25.48 13.35 2.86
N GLY A 39 24.21 13.09 3.17
CA GLY A 39 23.74 11.99 4.01
C GLY A 39 23.69 12.31 5.51
N GLU A 40 23.87 13.58 5.90
CA GLU A 40 23.91 14.05 7.30
C GLU A 40 23.07 15.32 7.49
N GLU A 41 23.58 16.51 7.17
CA GLU A 41 22.97 17.79 7.52
C GLU A 41 22.26 18.49 6.36
N ASP A 42 22.88 18.50 5.17
CA ASP A 42 22.42 19.23 3.99
C ASP A 42 21.17 18.58 3.36
N VAL A 43 20.08 19.34 3.26
CA VAL A 43 18.77 18.85 2.84
C VAL A 43 18.18 19.65 1.69
N VAL A 44 17.69 18.94 0.68
CA VAL A 44 16.78 19.49 -0.34
C VAL A 44 15.41 18.87 -0.14
N GLN A 45 14.36 19.69 -0.18
CA GLN A 45 12.98 19.23 -0.01
C GLN A 45 12.19 19.40 -1.31
N MET A 46 11.15 18.60 -1.46
CA MET A 46 10.17 18.71 -2.54
C MET A 46 8.77 18.42 -1.99
N THR A 47 7.88 19.39 -2.15
CA THR A 47 6.46 19.28 -1.85
C THR A 47 5.71 18.47 -2.91
N ASN A 48 4.49 18.03 -2.61
CA ASN A 48 3.65 17.35 -3.62
C ASN A 48 3.35 18.26 -4.83
N GLY A 49 3.16 19.56 -4.61
CA GLY A 49 2.92 20.55 -5.66
C GLY A 49 4.12 20.78 -6.58
N GLU A 50 5.34 20.78 -6.04
CA GLU A 50 6.57 20.88 -6.82
C GLU A 50 6.83 19.60 -7.63
N LEU A 51 6.60 18.43 -7.03
CA LEU A 51 6.70 17.14 -7.72
C LEU A 51 5.76 17.07 -8.93
N ASP A 52 4.48 17.38 -8.75
CA ASP A 52 3.51 17.43 -9.85
C ASP A 52 3.92 18.41 -10.93
N ARG A 53 4.30 19.63 -10.56
CA ARG A 53 4.67 20.67 -11.53
C ARG A 53 5.90 20.25 -12.34
N ARG A 54 6.92 19.66 -11.69
CA ARG A 54 8.12 19.13 -12.37
C ARG A 54 7.82 17.92 -13.24
N ALA A 55 6.95 17.02 -12.81
CA ALA A 55 6.50 15.89 -13.62
C ALA A 55 5.77 16.39 -14.90
N ARG A 56 4.87 17.39 -14.78
CA ARG A 56 4.20 18.01 -15.93
C ARG A 56 5.16 18.64 -16.94
N VAL A 57 6.17 19.40 -16.49
CA VAL A 57 7.20 19.99 -17.38
C VAL A 57 7.87 18.93 -18.26
N ILE A 58 8.25 17.81 -17.64
CA ILE A 58 8.90 16.69 -18.32
C ILE A 58 7.91 15.95 -19.22
N GLY A 59 6.67 15.75 -18.75
CA GLY A 59 5.58 15.14 -19.51
C GLY A 59 5.28 15.88 -20.81
N THR A 60 4.99 17.18 -20.73
CA THR A 60 4.75 18.04 -21.91
C THR A 60 5.90 18.03 -22.90
N TRP A 61 7.16 17.97 -22.42
CA TRP A 61 8.31 17.85 -23.31
C TRP A 61 8.33 16.51 -24.04
N LEU A 62 8.05 15.40 -23.35
CA LEU A 62 7.98 14.06 -23.96
C LEU A 62 6.82 13.93 -24.96
N GLU A 63 5.66 14.52 -24.64
CA GLU A 63 4.47 14.58 -25.52
C GLU A 63 4.75 15.39 -26.79
N ALA A 64 5.40 16.55 -26.66
CA ALA A 64 5.80 17.39 -27.80
C ALA A 64 6.82 16.72 -28.74
N HIS A 65 7.48 15.64 -28.30
CA HIS A 65 8.38 14.82 -29.11
C HIS A 65 7.72 13.49 -29.58
N HIS A 66 6.40 13.35 -29.38
CA HIS A 66 5.59 12.19 -29.78
C HIS A 66 6.06 10.85 -29.18
N LEU A 67 6.49 10.86 -27.91
CA LEU A 67 7.07 9.69 -27.25
C LEU A 67 6.07 8.83 -26.44
N SER A 68 4.78 9.15 -26.43
CA SER A 68 3.77 8.37 -25.68
C SER A 68 3.73 6.91 -26.16
N GLY A 69 3.70 5.95 -25.23
CA GLY A 69 3.86 4.51 -25.50
C GLY A 69 5.31 4.05 -25.78
N GLU A 70 6.27 4.96 -25.98
CA GLU A 70 7.68 4.62 -26.15
C GLU A 70 8.39 4.37 -24.80
N ARG A 71 9.61 3.83 -24.85
CA ARG A 71 10.44 3.57 -23.66
C ARG A 71 11.48 4.67 -23.47
N ALA A 72 11.61 5.17 -22.24
CA ALA A 72 12.57 6.19 -21.85
C ALA A 72 13.57 5.68 -20.79
N LEU A 73 14.86 5.74 -21.10
CA LEU A 73 15.91 5.44 -20.12
C LEU A 73 16.03 6.56 -19.10
N LEU A 74 16.03 6.22 -17.81
CA LEU A 74 16.28 7.17 -16.72
C LEU A 74 17.69 6.96 -16.17
N VAL A 75 18.63 7.81 -16.59
CA VAL A 75 20.06 7.72 -16.25
C VAL A 75 20.43 8.77 -15.20
N TYR A 76 19.95 8.61 -13.97
CA TYR A 76 20.09 9.59 -12.89
C TYR A 76 20.94 9.08 -11.72
N PRO A 77 21.63 9.94 -10.96
CA PRO A 77 22.02 9.60 -9.59
C PRO A 77 20.77 9.47 -8.71
N PRO A 78 20.86 8.86 -7.50
CA PRO A 78 19.79 8.97 -6.51
C PRO A 78 19.61 10.45 -6.13
N GLY A 79 18.36 10.92 -6.08
CA GLY A 79 18.02 12.32 -5.92
C GLY A 79 16.56 12.60 -6.27
N LEU A 80 16.13 13.84 -6.08
CA LEU A 80 14.75 14.26 -6.34
C LEU A 80 14.47 14.37 -7.85
N GLU A 81 15.50 14.65 -8.65
CA GLU A 81 15.45 14.75 -10.11
C GLU A 81 15.08 13.42 -10.77
N PHE A 82 15.54 12.29 -10.20
CA PHE A 82 15.11 10.96 -10.63
C PHE A 82 13.61 10.75 -10.41
N ILE A 83 13.09 11.20 -9.25
CA ILE A 83 11.67 11.06 -8.90
C ILE A 83 10.83 11.89 -9.88
N THR A 84 11.21 13.15 -10.14
CA THR A 84 10.49 13.99 -11.10
C THR A 84 10.55 13.44 -12.52
N ALA A 85 11.67 12.86 -12.95
CA ALA A 85 11.79 12.24 -14.27
C ALA A 85 10.99 10.94 -14.40
N PHE A 86 10.97 10.11 -13.34
CA PHE A 86 10.14 8.90 -13.30
C PHE A 86 8.66 9.24 -13.45
N PHE A 87 8.14 10.16 -12.64
CA PHE A 87 6.75 10.60 -12.79
C PHE A 87 6.52 11.36 -14.09
N GLY A 88 7.50 12.13 -14.59
CA GLY A 88 7.42 12.82 -15.89
C GLY A 88 7.20 11.88 -17.07
N CYS A 89 7.81 10.69 -17.06
CA CYS A 89 7.49 9.65 -18.05
C CYS A 89 6.04 9.18 -17.95
N LEU A 90 5.59 8.83 -16.74
CA LEU A 90 4.22 8.35 -16.51
C LEU A 90 3.18 9.41 -16.91
N TYR A 91 3.46 10.68 -16.61
CA TYR A 91 2.64 11.84 -17.00
C TYR A 91 2.53 12.03 -18.52
N ALA A 92 3.38 11.42 -19.34
CA ALA A 92 3.28 11.44 -20.81
C ALA A 92 2.83 10.09 -21.41
N GLY A 93 2.44 9.11 -20.58
CA GLY A 93 2.20 7.73 -21.03
C GLY A 93 3.45 7.03 -21.56
N VAL A 94 4.65 7.48 -21.15
CA VAL A 94 5.94 6.92 -21.54
C VAL A 94 6.37 5.85 -20.54
N VAL A 95 6.78 4.70 -21.03
CA VAL A 95 7.24 3.59 -20.20
C VAL A 95 8.63 3.92 -19.64
N ALA A 96 8.71 4.14 -18.33
CA ALA A 96 9.98 4.44 -17.68
C ALA A 96 10.92 3.21 -17.65
N VAL A 97 12.23 3.43 -17.81
CA VAL A 97 13.24 2.38 -17.72
C VAL A 97 14.39 2.85 -16.80
N PRO A 98 14.27 2.66 -15.47
CA PRO A 98 15.30 3.05 -14.51
C PRO A 98 16.61 2.29 -14.70
N VAL A 99 17.73 3.01 -14.90
CA VAL A 99 19.06 2.40 -15.03
C VAL A 99 20.11 3.11 -14.16
N TYR A 100 21.04 2.33 -13.62
CA TYR A 100 22.11 2.86 -12.78
C TYR A 100 23.15 3.61 -13.65
N PRO A 101 23.53 4.86 -13.30
CA PRO A 101 24.45 5.66 -14.10
C PRO A 101 25.87 5.06 -14.09
N PRO A 102 26.64 5.17 -15.19
CA PRO A 102 27.93 4.50 -15.30
C PRO A 102 28.97 5.16 -14.39
N ARG A 103 29.81 4.34 -13.74
CA ARG A 103 30.99 4.80 -12.98
C ARG A 103 32.21 4.83 -13.90
N ARG A 104 33.23 5.64 -13.57
CA ARG A 104 34.48 5.82 -14.35
C ARG A 104 35.20 4.52 -14.79
N ASN A 105 34.94 3.38 -14.14
CA ASN A 105 35.59 2.09 -14.41
C ASN A 105 34.59 0.96 -14.77
N ARG A 106 33.39 1.27 -15.30
CA ARG A 106 32.44 0.28 -15.85
C ARG A 106 32.05 0.66 -17.29
N SER A 107 31.94 -0.33 -18.16
CA SER A 107 31.54 -0.17 -19.56
C SER A 107 30.08 0.28 -19.70
N LEU A 108 29.77 1.00 -20.79
CA LEU A 108 28.39 1.36 -21.17
C LEU A 108 27.57 0.17 -21.68
N GLU A 109 28.20 -0.96 -21.98
CA GLU A 109 27.61 -2.18 -22.53
C GLU A 109 26.31 -2.61 -21.84
N ARG A 110 26.22 -2.51 -20.50
CA ARG A 110 24.99 -2.85 -19.77
C ARG A 110 23.85 -1.85 -20.00
N ILE A 111 24.16 -0.57 -20.17
CA ILE A 111 23.16 0.46 -20.46
C ILE A 111 22.69 0.31 -21.91
N GLN A 112 23.61 0.05 -22.84
CA GLN A 112 23.28 -0.27 -24.23
C GLN A 112 22.42 -1.54 -24.33
N ALA A 113 22.79 -2.63 -23.66
CA ALA A 113 21.99 -3.86 -23.68
C ALA A 113 20.57 -3.69 -23.12
N ILE A 114 20.37 -2.79 -22.16
CA ILE A 114 19.03 -2.43 -21.65
C ILE A 114 18.30 -1.50 -22.63
N ALA A 115 19.00 -0.53 -23.24
CA ALA A 115 18.45 0.36 -24.28
C ALA A 115 17.92 -0.42 -25.48
N ASP A 116 18.72 -1.37 -25.98
CA ASP A 116 18.45 -2.21 -27.15
C ASP A 116 17.29 -3.19 -26.88
N ASP A 117 17.26 -3.83 -25.70
CA ASP A 117 16.19 -4.76 -25.31
C ASP A 117 14.86 -4.04 -25.06
N ALA A 118 14.89 -2.89 -24.38
CA ALA A 118 13.73 -2.03 -24.17
C ALA A 118 13.28 -1.26 -25.44
N GLU A 119 14.10 -1.25 -26.49
CA GLU A 119 13.91 -0.42 -27.69
C GLU A 119 13.66 1.06 -27.33
N ALA A 120 14.49 1.61 -26.44
CA ALA A 120 14.35 2.98 -25.96
C ALA A 120 14.49 4.01 -27.09
N LYS A 121 13.79 5.14 -26.96
CA LYS A 121 13.84 6.27 -27.92
C LYS A 121 14.55 7.51 -27.36
N VAL A 122 14.48 7.68 -26.05
CA VAL A 122 14.97 8.85 -25.32
C VAL A 122 15.74 8.42 -24.08
N ALA A 123 16.74 9.21 -23.68
CA ALA A 123 17.47 9.06 -22.44
C ALA A 123 17.41 10.37 -21.64
N LEU A 124 16.74 10.31 -20.50
CA LEU A 124 16.56 11.40 -19.54
C LEU A 124 17.69 11.35 -18.51
N THR A 125 18.31 12.50 -18.24
CA THR A 125 19.43 12.60 -17.28
C THR A 125 19.58 14.03 -16.69
N THR A 126 20.71 14.31 -16.03
CA THR A 126 21.10 15.63 -15.52
C THR A 126 22.34 16.16 -16.24
N ASN A 127 22.55 17.48 -16.24
CA ASN A 127 23.73 18.13 -16.83
C ASN A 127 25.06 17.49 -16.40
N ALA A 128 25.20 17.18 -15.10
CA ALA A 128 26.41 16.63 -14.52
C ALA A 128 26.68 15.17 -14.90
N VAL A 129 25.64 14.40 -15.21
CA VAL A 129 25.80 13.04 -15.75
C VAL A 129 26.07 13.10 -17.25
N LEU A 130 25.31 13.89 -18.01
CA LEU A 130 25.47 14.02 -19.46
C LEU A 130 26.90 14.40 -19.84
N ALA A 131 27.45 15.47 -19.26
CA ALA A 131 28.83 15.93 -19.48
C ALA A 131 29.92 14.91 -19.07
N ARG A 132 29.57 13.86 -18.29
CA ARG A 132 30.49 12.77 -17.93
C ARG A 132 30.45 11.60 -18.91
N ILE A 133 29.35 11.45 -19.65
CA ILE A 133 29.11 10.28 -20.53
C ILE A 133 29.11 10.63 -22.01
N GLU A 134 29.01 11.91 -22.38
CA GLU A 134 29.01 12.43 -23.75
C GLU A 134 30.10 11.79 -24.63
N SER A 135 31.37 11.82 -24.19
CA SER A 135 32.48 11.21 -24.93
C SER A 135 32.39 9.68 -25.08
N LEU A 136 31.68 9.00 -24.17
CA LEU A 136 31.50 7.54 -24.20
C LEU A 136 30.26 7.15 -25.03
N ILE A 137 29.26 8.03 -25.12
CA ILE A 137 28.12 7.89 -26.04
C ILE A 137 28.62 7.98 -27.49
N ASP A 138 29.53 8.92 -27.79
CA ASP A 138 30.13 9.06 -29.11
C ASP A 138 30.89 7.80 -29.59
N GLU A 139 31.43 7.01 -28.66
CA GLU A 139 32.09 5.73 -28.91
C GLU A 139 31.10 4.55 -29.07
N THR A 140 29.80 4.76 -28.80
CA THR A 140 28.77 3.70 -28.72
C THR A 140 27.62 3.91 -29.71
N PRO A 141 27.60 3.24 -30.89
CA PRO A 141 26.68 3.55 -31.99
C PRO A 141 25.19 3.65 -31.63
N HIS A 142 24.60 2.65 -30.96
CA HIS A 142 23.17 2.69 -30.64
C HIS A 142 22.81 3.75 -29.59
N LEU A 143 23.67 4.00 -28.61
CA LEU A 143 23.41 5.04 -27.61
C LEU A 143 23.47 6.45 -28.22
N LYS A 144 24.19 6.62 -29.34
CA LYS A 144 24.25 7.88 -30.10
C LYS A 144 22.98 8.16 -30.92
N GLU A 145 22.17 7.15 -31.21
CA GLU A 145 20.88 7.29 -31.90
C GLU A 145 19.74 7.74 -30.96
N LEU A 146 19.92 7.58 -29.65
CA LEU A 146 18.96 8.05 -28.65
C LEU A 146 18.95 9.58 -28.55
N THR A 147 17.76 10.16 -28.35
CA THR A 147 17.66 11.56 -27.95
C THR A 147 18.04 11.69 -26.47
N TRP A 148 19.20 12.30 -26.18
CA TRP A 148 19.62 12.60 -24.81
C TRP A 148 19.14 13.99 -24.38
N ILE A 149 18.48 14.07 -23.23
CA ILE A 149 17.97 15.33 -22.67
C ILE A 149 18.27 15.44 -21.18
N SER A 150 18.75 16.62 -20.79
CA SER A 150 18.88 16.99 -19.39
C SER A 150 17.57 17.59 -18.91
N THR A 151 16.89 16.95 -17.96
CA THR A 151 15.64 17.51 -17.40
C THR A 151 15.87 18.81 -16.63
N CYS A 152 17.12 19.10 -16.23
CA CYS A 152 17.50 20.34 -15.56
C CYS A 152 17.44 21.58 -16.47
N THR A 153 17.39 21.42 -17.80
CA THR A 153 17.31 22.54 -18.76
C THR A 153 15.88 22.85 -19.20
N LEU A 154 14.88 22.10 -18.71
CA LEU A 154 13.48 22.34 -19.03
C LEU A 154 12.93 23.43 -18.12
N GLY A 155 12.46 24.53 -18.70
CA GLY A 155 11.86 25.65 -17.97
C GLY A 155 10.45 25.31 -17.47
N ASP A 156 10.06 25.89 -16.34
CA ASP A 156 8.78 25.57 -15.70
C ASP A 156 7.54 26.10 -16.46
N GLU A 157 7.75 26.89 -17.51
CA GLU A 157 6.69 27.57 -18.29
C GLU A 157 5.77 26.59 -19.04
N THR A 158 6.24 25.38 -19.34
CA THR A 158 5.44 24.35 -20.04
C THR A 158 4.51 23.55 -19.12
N ALA A 159 4.66 23.65 -17.80
CA ALA A 159 3.92 22.82 -16.84
C ALA A 159 2.39 22.94 -16.95
N ASP A 160 1.92 24.12 -17.36
CA ASP A 160 0.49 24.44 -17.45
C ASP A 160 -0.09 24.17 -18.85
N HIS A 161 0.74 23.68 -19.79
CA HIS A 161 0.32 23.15 -21.09
C HIS A 161 0.16 21.61 -21.08
N TRP A 162 0.37 20.96 -19.94
CA TRP A 162 0.20 19.51 -19.79
C TRP A 162 -1.28 19.12 -19.73
N GLU A 163 -1.65 18.11 -20.49
CA GLU A 163 -2.97 17.44 -20.46
C GLU A 163 -2.81 15.99 -19.99
N MET A 164 -3.86 15.39 -19.42
CA MET A 164 -3.78 13.99 -18.98
C MET A 164 -3.72 13.06 -20.22
N PRO A 165 -2.68 12.22 -20.38
CA PRO A 165 -2.63 11.25 -21.46
C PRO A 165 -3.67 10.13 -21.28
N ASP A 166 -3.97 9.39 -22.35
CA ASP A 166 -4.87 8.23 -22.32
C ASP A 166 -4.18 7.03 -21.63
N ILE A 167 -4.18 7.06 -20.29
CA ILE A 167 -3.60 6.04 -19.41
C ILE A 167 -4.65 5.51 -18.44
N HIS A 168 -4.61 4.20 -18.20
CA HIS A 168 -5.52 3.48 -17.33
C HIS A 168 -4.76 2.44 -16.49
N ALA A 169 -5.48 1.72 -15.62
CA ALA A 169 -4.88 0.76 -14.69
C ALA A 169 -4.00 -0.30 -15.39
N ASP A 170 -4.45 -0.82 -16.54
CA ASP A 170 -3.68 -1.81 -17.32
C ASP A 170 -2.50 -1.24 -18.13
N THR A 171 -2.34 0.09 -18.23
CA THR A 171 -1.25 0.71 -18.99
C THR A 171 0.11 0.41 -18.34
N LEU A 172 1.07 -0.04 -19.15
CA LEU A 172 2.44 -0.33 -18.74
C LEU A 172 3.12 0.94 -18.21
N ALA A 173 3.51 0.94 -16.94
CA ALA A 173 4.08 2.11 -16.28
C ALA A 173 5.62 2.13 -16.43
N PHE A 174 6.29 1.01 -16.11
CA PHE A 174 7.75 0.93 -16.22
C PHE A 174 8.28 -0.49 -16.40
N LEU A 175 9.52 -0.59 -16.88
CA LEU A 175 10.27 -1.84 -16.96
C LEU A 175 11.30 -1.92 -15.83
N GLN A 176 11.08 -2.82 -14.87
CA GLN A 176 12.04 -3.10 -13.81
C GLN A 176 13.06 -4.13 -14.31
N TYR A 177 14.27 -3.68 -14.65
CA TYR A 177 15.31 -4.59 -15.12
C TYR A 177 15.94 -5.39 -13.97
N THR A 178 15.80 -6.71 -14.00
CA THR A 178 16.41 -7.62 -13.02
C THR A 178 17.79 -8.09 -13.48
N SER A 179 18.67 -8.38 -12.52
CA SER A 179 20.00 -8.97 -12.80
C SER A 179 19.87 -10.49 -12.93
N GLY A 180 19.23 -10.95 -14.01
CA GLY A 180 18.88 -12.35 -14.21
C GLY A 180 20.07 -13.31 -14.14
N SER A 181 19.81 -14.54 -13.66
CA SER A 181 20.81 -15.62 -13.52
C SER A 181 21.55 -15.96 -14.83
N THR A 182 20.97 -15.61 -15.98
CA THR A 182 21.48 -15.89 -17.34
C THR A 182 22.40 -14.81 -17.91
N GLY A 183 22.79 -13.79 -17.12
CA GLY A 183 23.70 -12.72 -17.55
C GLY A 183 23.04 -11.61 -18.38
N THR A 184 22.16 -11.94 -19.31
CA THR A 184 21.36 -10.96 -20.06
C THR A 184 20.31 -10.31 -19.14
N PRO A 185 20.20 -8.96 -19.10
CA PRO A 185 19.14 -8.27 -18.38
C PRO A 185 17.74 -8.69 -18.86
N LYS A 186 16.75 -8.71 -17.96
CA LYS A 186 15.33 -8.95 -18.29
C LYS A 186 14.49 -7.81 -17.73
N GLY A 187 13.68 -7.16 -18.58
CA GLY A 187 12.73 -6.15 -18.15
C GLY A 187 11.43 -6.79 -17.65
N VAL A 188 11.11 -6.65 -16.37
CA VAL A 188 9.81 -7.04 -15.81
C VAL A 188 8.77 -5.97 -16.12
N MET A 189 7.63 -6.37 -16.69
CA MET A 189 6.58 -5.46 -17.17
C MET A 189 5.56 -5.14 -16.07
N LEU A 190 5.64 -3.94 -15.48
CA LEU A 190 4.76 -3.49 -14.39
C LEU A 190 3.78 -2.41 -14.87
N ASN A 191 2.48 -2.70 -14.81
CA ASN A 191 1.42 -1.73 -15.11
C ASN A 191 1.02 -0.90 -13.87
N HIS A 192 0.15 0.08 -14.05
CA HIS A 192 -0.34 0.89 -12.94
C HIS A 192 -1.11 0.09 -11.89
N ALA A 193 -1.95 -0.87 -12.30
CA ALA A 193 -2.74 -1.72 -11.42
C ALA A 193 -1.85 -2.52 -10.45
N ASN A 194 -0.80 -3.17 -10.97
CA ASN A 194 0.19 -3.92 -10.20
C ASN A 194 0.76 -3.07 -9.04
N LEU A 195 1.11 -1.82 -9.35
CA LEU A 195 1.79 -0.89 -8.43
C LEU A 195 0.85 -0.29 -7.37
N VAL A 196 -0.37 0.08 -7.78
CA VAL A 196 -1.41 0.55 -6.84
C VAL A 196 -1.83 -0.59 -5.90
N HIS A 197 -2.03 -1.80 -6.43
CA HIS A 197 -2.35 -2.98 -5.64
C HIS A 197 -1.24 -3.32 -4.65
N ASN A 198 0.02 -3.40 -5.08
CA ASN A 198 1.11 -3.74 -4.16
C ASN A 198 1.32 -2.65 -3.09
N SER A 199 1.09 -1.37 -3.41
CA SER A 199 1.11 -0.29 -2.40
C SER A 199 -0.02 -0.42 -1.38
N ALA A 200 -1.21 -0.91 -1.79
CA ALA A 200 -2.29 -1.27 -0.86
C ALA A 200 -1.86 -2.42 0.08
N LEU A 201 -1.24 -3.47 -0.45
CA LEU A 201 -0.74 -4.61 0.35
C LEU A 201 0.37 -4.20 1.33
N ILE A 202 1.34 -3.37 0.91
CA ILE A 202 2.36 -2.84 1.82
C ILE A 202 1.69 -1.97 2.89
N SER A 203 0.67 -1.19 2.54
CA SER A 203 -0.08 -0.38 3.52
C SER A 203 -0.84 -1.22 4.54
N TYR A 204 -1.36 -2.37 4.11
CA TYR A 204 -2.01 -3.36 4.96
C TYR A 204 -1.02 -4.02 5.93
N GLY A 205 0.03 -4.67 5.42
CA GLY A 205 0.99 -5.40 6.25
C GLY A 205 1.84 -4.49 7.16
N PHE A 206 2.26 -3.32 6.66
CA PHE A 206 3.04 -2.37 7.44
C PHE A 206 2.17 -1.44 8.31
N GLU A 207 0.84 -1.54 8.22
CA GLU A 207 -0.14 -0.73 8.95
C GLU A 207 0.12 0.78 8.90
N HIS A 208 0.40 1.28 7.70
CA HIS A 208 0.86 2.66 7.51
C HIS A 208 -0.24 3.71 7.74
N SER A 209 -0.09 4.51 8.79
CA SER A 209 -0.83 5.77 8.98
C SER A 209 -0.20 6.96 8.24
N ARG A 210 -0.93 8.09 8.18
CA ARG A 210 -0.39 9.39 7.69
C ARG A 210 0.50 10.13 8.71
N SER A 211 0.52 9.73 9.98
CA SER A 211 1.25 10.43 11.05
C SER A 211 2.74 10.08 11.15
N GLY A 212 3.16 8.97 10.53
CA GLY A 212 4.55 8.52 10.53
C GLY A 212 5.42 9.14 9.43
N LYS A 213 6.73 8.92 9.51
CA LYS A 213 7.71 9.34 8.49
C LYS A 213 8.57 8.15 8.07
N GLY A 214 8.82 8.05 6.77
CA GLY A 214 9.76 7.07 6.22
C GLY A 214 11.20 7.60 6.22
N VAL A 215 12.18 6.71 6.38
CA VAL A 215 13.62 6.99 6.18
C VAL A 215 14.20 5.86 5.33
N PHE A 216 14.77 6.16 4.16
CA PHE A 216 15.29 5.15 3.24
C PHE A 216 16.63 5.59 2.61
N TRP A 217 17.52 4.62 2.41
CA TRP A 217 18.79 4.79 1.70
C TRP A 217 18.90 3.87 0.46
N LEU A 218 17.85 3.11 0.17
CA LEU A 218 17.86 2.04 -0.82
C LEU A 218 17.94 2.56 -2.27
N PRO A 219 18.52 1.81 -3.22
CA PRO A 219 18.68 2.27 -4.59
C PRO A 219 17.33 2.45 -5.30
N SER A 220 17.06 3.64 -5.83
CA SER A 220 15.82 4.00 -6.54
C SER A 220 15.59 3.26 -7.88
N TYR A 221 16.52 2.39 -8.27
CA TYR A 221 16.46 1.52 -9.46
C TYR A 221 16.16 0.05 -9.11
N HIS A 222 15.90 -0.24 -7.83
CA HIS A 222 15.53 -1.55 -7.30
C HIS A 222 14.11 -1.45 -6.72
N ASP A 223 13.30 -2.48 -6.90
CA ASP A 223 11.91 -2.57 -6.45
C ASP A 223 11.67 -1.99 -5.03
N MET A 224 12.43 -2.43 -4.03
CA MET A 224 12.31 -2.02 -2.63
C MET A 224 12.67 -0.54 -2.40
N GLY A 225 13.55 0.05 -3.21
CA GLY A 225 13.89 1.47 -3.14
C GLY A 225 12.92 2.37 -3.92
N LEU A 226 12.39 1.88 -5.05
CA LEU A 226 11.41 2.60 -5.87
C LEU A 226 10.00 2.46 -5.30
N ILE A 227 9.46 1.25 -5.25
CA ILE A 227 8.10 0.97 -4.81
C ILE A 227 8.00 1.19 -3.30
N GLY A 228 8.85 0.53 -2.51
CA GLY A 228 8.85 0.66 -1.04
C GLY A 228 9.32 2.04 -0.53
N GLY A 229 10.35 2.61 -1.16
CA GLY A 229 10.98 3.86 -0.71
C GLY A 229 10.46 5.15 -1.33
N ILE A 230 9.76 5.12 -2.48
CA ILE A 230 9.27 6.34 -3.16
C ILE A 230 7.75 6.26 -3.39
N LEU A 231 7.24 5.18 -3.98
CA LEU A 231 5.81 5.08 -4.32
C LEU A 231 4.92 4.89 -3.08
N GLN A 232 5.32 4.02 -2.15
CA GLN A 232 4.53 3.70 -0.97
C GLN A 232 4.33 4.89 0.00
N PRO A 233 5.33 5.75 0.29
CA PRO A 233 5.11 6.97 1.05
C PRO A 233 4.12 7.95 0.37
N LEU A 234 4.20 8.10 -0.96
CA LEU A 234 3.23 8.88 -1.74
C LEU A 234 1.83 8.27 -1.70
N TYR A 235 1.72 6.95 -1.81
CA TYR A 235 0.45 6.22 -1.76
C TYR A 235 -0.28 6.48 -0.44
N VAL A 236 0.42 6.35 0.69
CA VAL A 236 -0.13 6.67 2.02
C VAL A 236 -0.35 8.18 2.21
N GLY A 237 0.45 9.03 1.57
CA GLY A 237 0.44 10.48 1.77
C GLY A 237 1.13 10.89 3.07
N ARG A 238 2.38 10.41 3.24
CA ARG A 238 3.27 10.70 4.38
C ARG A 238 4.64 11.23 3.91
N PRO A 239 5.34 12.05 4.72
CA PRO A 239 6.67 12.55 4.38
C PRO A 239 7.72 11.43 4.38
N ASN A 240 8.71 11.55 3.50
CA ASN A 240 9.77 10.56 3.37
C ASN A 240 11.17 11.18 3.26
N VAL A 241 12.12 10.67 4.05
CA VAL A 241 13.52 11.08 4.03
C VAL A 241 14.34 10.08 3.24
N LEU A 242 15.13 10.57 2.30
CA LEU A 242 15.93 9.80 1.36
C LEU A 242 17.41 10.17 1.49
N MET A 243 18.31 9.20 1.33
CA MET A 243 19.73 9.44 1.13
C MET A 243 20.31 8.47 0.09
N SER A 244 21.51 8.74 -0.44
CA SER A 244 22.12 7.81 -1.38
C SER A 244 22.56 6.49 -0.70
N PRO A 245 22.50 5.34 -1.40
CA PRO A 245 23.06 4.09 -0.88
C PRO A 245 24.57 4.18 -0.59
N MET A 246 25.28 5.09 -1.28
CA MET A 246 26.70 5.32 -1.06
C MET A 246 26.95 6.02 0.28
N ALA A 247 26.09 6.96 0.69
CA ALA A 247 26.22 7.63 1.97
C ALA A 247 26.09 6.63 3.13
N PHE A 248 25.11 5.72 3.07
CA PHE A 248 24.98 4.61 4.02
C PHE A 248 26.22 3.70 4.01
N LEU A 249 26.63 3.18 2.83
CA LEU A 249 27.76 2.24 2.72
C LEU A 249 29.11 2.85 3.17
N GLN A 250 29.28 4.18 3.03
CA GLN A 250 30.47 4.89 3.52
C GLN A 250 30.46 5.03 5.05
N ARG A 251 29.29 5.30 5.66
CA ARG A 251 29.15 5.52 7.11
C ARG A 251 27.77 5.05 7.59
N PRO A 252 27.63 3.79 8.02
CA PRO A 252 26.33 3.19 8.40
C PRO A 252 25.57 3.97 9.48
N PHE A 253 26.29 4.62 10.40
CA PHE A 253 25.75 5.54 11.41
C PHE A 253 24.78 6.58 10.86
N ARG A 254 24.98 7.07 9.61
CA ARG A 254 24.10 8.05 8.95
C ARG A 254 22.65 7.60 8.88
N TRP A 255 22.41 6.31 8.68
CA TRP A 255 21.05 5.76 8.61
C TRP A 255 20.33 5.87 9.95
N LEU A 256 20.97 5.42 11.04
CA LEU A 256 20.39 5.46 12.38
C LEU A 256 20.30 6.90 12.93
N SER A 257 21.27 7.75 12.58
CA SER A 257 21.24 9.18 12.88
C SER A 257 20.09 9.89 12.14
N ALA A 258 19.82 9.56 10.88
CA ALA A 258 18.65 10.09 10.16
C ALA A 258 17.31 9.61 10.77
N ILE A 259 17.22 8.35 11.22
CA ILE A 259 16.05 7.87 11.98
C ILE A 259 15.86 8.70 13.25
N THR A 260 16.93 8.94 14.00
CA THR A 260 16.92 9.79 15.21
C THR A 260 16.48 11.22 14.89
N ARG A 261 17.18 11.92 13.98
CA ARG A 261 16.96 13.34 13.61
C ARG A 261 15.53 13.59 13.13
N PHE A 262 14.98 12.71 12.29
CA PHE A 262 13.67 12.91 11.69
C PHE A 262 12.52 12.20 12.41
N ARG A 263 12.81 11.50 13.53
CA ARG A 263 11.90 10.58 14.23
C ARG A 263 11.24 9.59 13.27
N GLY A 264 12.08 8.92 12.47
CA GLY A 264 11.64 7.93 11.48
C GLY A 264 10.85 6.80 12.14
N THR A 265 9.67 6.50 11.60
CA THR A 265 8.77 5.44 12.08
C THR A 265 8.88 4.17 11.24
N THR A 266 9.14 4.32 9.94
CA THR A 266 9.33 3.20 9.01
C THR A 266 10.69 3.30 8.35
N SER A 267 11.48 2.23 8.41
CA SER A 267 12.75 2.12 7.70
C SER A 267 13.15 0.65 7.55
N GLY A 268 14.15 0.35 6.73
CA GLY A 268 14.62 -1.02 6.54
C GLY A 268 15.51 -1.22 5.33
N GLY A 269 15.84 -2.47 5.06
CA GLY A 269 16.72 -2.87 3.97
C GLY A 269 17.10 -4.35 4.04
N PRO A 270 18.05 -4.81 3.21
CA PRO A 270 18.52 -6.19 3.25
C PRO A 270 19.28 -6.52 4.55
N ASN A 271 19.36 -7.80 4.89
CA ASN A 271 19.94 -8.29 6.13
C ASN A 271 21.37 -7.79 6.39
N PHE A 272 22.21 -7.68 5.35
CA PHE A 272 23.57 -7.15 5.45
C PHE A 272 23.63 -5.74 6.02
N ALA A 273 22.59 -4.91 5.83
CA ALA A 273 22.60 -3.52 6.29
C ALA A 273 22.57 -3.43 7.82
N TYR A 274 21.76 -4.28 8.46
CA TYR A 274 21.71 -4.43 9.91
C TYR A 274 23.05 -4.96 10.45
N LYS A 275 23.62 -6.00 9.82
CA LYS A 275 24.95 -6.54 10.16
C LYS A 275 26.05 -5.46 10.06
N LEU A 276 26.05 -4.68 8.99
CA LEU A 276 27.04 -3.60 8.77
C LEU A 276 26.94 -2.50 9.83
N CYS A 277 25.73 -2.17 10.31
CA CYS A 277 25.53 -1.29 11.46
C CYS A 277 26.13 -1.89 12.75
N VAL A 278 25.92 -3.19 13.00
CA VAL A 278 26.50 -3.88 14.16
C VAL A 278 28.04 -3.85 14.11
N GLU A 279 28.64 -4.07 12.94
CA GLU A 279 30.10 -4.08 12.77
C GLU A 279 30.76 -2.70 12.86
N ARG A 280 30.12 -1.64 12.36
CA ARG A 280 30.79 -0.35 12.07
C ARG A 280 30.46 0.80 13.02
N ILE A 281 29.36 0.73 13.76
CA ILE A 281 28.94 1.81 14.67
C ILE A 281 29.61 1.59 16.03
N THR A 282 30.27 2.62 16.58
CA THR A 282 30.97 2.54 17.88
C THR A 282 30.03 2.85 19.04
N ASP A 283 30.46 2.57 20.26
CA ASP A 283 29.65 2.78 21.46
C ASP A 283 29.37 4.26 21.71
N GLU A 284 30.36 5.14 21.49
CA GLU A 284 30.22 6.59 21.61
C GLU A 284 29.28 7.19 20.54
N GLN A 285 29.06 6.45 19.44
CA GLN A 285 28.07 6.81 18.43
C GLN A 285 26.67 6.32 18.83
N ILE A 286 26.54 5.18 19.51
CA ILE A 286 25.23 4.69 19.98
C ILE A 286 24.63 5.64 21.02
N ASP A 287 25.46 6.22 21.88
CA ASP A 287 25.04 7.18 22.90
C ASP A 287 24.50 8.52 22.31
N GLN A 288 24.57 8.71 20.99
CA GLN A 288 24.00 9.85 20.24
C GLN A 288 22.67 9.53 19.54
N LEU A 289 22.14 8.32 19.68
CA LEU A 289 20.95 7.84 18.95
C LEU A 289 19.69 7.79 19.84
N ASP A 290 18.53 8.04 19.24
CA ASP A 290 17.19 7.68 19.77
C ASP A 290 16.42 6.96 18.66
N LEU A 291 16.30 5.65 18.79
CA LEU A 291 15.57 4.76 17.90
C LEU A 291 14.19 4.39 18.44
N SER A 292 13.73 5.01 19.53
CA SER A 292 12.41 4.75 20.12
C SER A 292 11.26 5.01 19.15
N SER A 293 11.43 5.96 18.22
CA SER A 293 10.43 6.28 17.19
C SER A 293 10.29 5.21 16.11
N TRP A 294 11.25 4.29 15.97
CA TRP A 294 11.21 3.28 14.91
C TRP A 294 10.12 2.26 15.28
N GLU A 295 9.05 2.20 14.48
CA GLU A 295 7.89 1.33 14.70
C GLU A 295 7.89 0.11 13.77
N LEU A 296 8.55 0.20 12.60
CA LEU A 296 8.68 -0.90 11.65
C LEU A 296 10.04 -0.89 10.94
N ALA A 297 10.84 -1.94 11.20
CA ALA A 297 12.19 -2.20 10.73
C ALA A 297 12.18 -3.39 9.75
N PHE A 298 11.86 -3.15 8.47
CA PHE A 298 11.69 -4.25 7.52
C PHE A 298 13.03 -4.87 7.10
N ASN A 299 13.05 -6.19 6.93
CA ASN A 299 14.22 -6.96 6.50
C ASN A 299 13.81 -7.97 5.42
N GLY A 300 14.45 -7.90 4.25
CA GLY A 300 14.04 -8.71 3.09
C GLY A 300 14.94 -8.54 1.88
N ALA A 301 14.46 -9.03 0.73
CA ALA A 301 15.21 -9.18 -0.52
C ALA A 301 16.42 -10.13 -0.49
N GLU A 302 16.88 -10.62 0.66
CA GLU A 302 17.88 -11.68 0.81
C GLU A 302 17.57 -12.53 2.06
N PRO A 303 18.22 -13.69 2.28
CA PRO A 303 17.95 -14.53 3.43
C PRO A 303 18.09 -13.76 4.76
N VAL A 304 16.99 -13.67 5.51
CA VAL A 304 16.95 -13.00 6.82
C VAL A 304 17.57 -13.95 7.86
N ARG A 305 18.51 -13.45 8.67
CA ARG A 305 19.31 -14.28 9.58
C ARG A 305 19.01 -13.96 11.04
N ALA A 306 18.63 -14.99 11.82
CA ALA A 306 18.37 -14.87 13.26
C ALA A 306 19.53 -14.17 13.99
N ASP A 307 20.77 -14.62 13.78
CA ASP A 307 22.00 -14.07 14.36
C ASP A 307 22.12 -12.54 14.15
N THR A 308 21.68 -12.03 12.99
CA THR A 308 21.72 -10.61 12.66
C THR A 308 20.64 -9.81 13.40
N LEU A 309 19.41 -10.35 13.48
CA LEU A 309 18.32 -9.71 14.22
C LEU A 309 18.65 -9.62 15.71
N GLU A 310 19.20 -10.69 16.30
CA GLU A 310 19.61 -10.72 17.71
C GLU A 310 20.76 -9.75 17.98
N ALA A 311 21.84 -9.81 17.19
CA ALA A 311 23.02 -8.95 17.39
C ALA A 311 22.69 -7.47 17.24
N PHE A 312 21.82 -7.10 16.28
CA PHE A 312 21.33 -5.73 16.12
C PHE A 312 20.48 -5.31 17.32
N SER A 313 19.49 -6.12 17.70
CA SER A 313 18.62 -5.85 18.85
C SER A 313 19.43 -5.60 20.12
N LYS A 314 20.37 -6.49 20.42
CA LYS A 314 21.22 -6.43 21.62
C LYS A 314 22.12 -5.19 21.64
N LYS A 315 22.71 -4.81 20.50
CA LYS A 315 23.63 -3.66 20.43
C LYS A 315 22.91 -2.31 20.53
N PHE A 316 21.71 -2.19 19.93
CA PHE A 316 20.96 -0.93 19.86
C PHE A 316 19.80 -0.81 20.87
N ALA A 317 19.58 -1.80 21.74
CA ALA A 317 18.59 -1.72 22.82
C ALA A 317 18.77 -0.49 23.72
N ARG A 318 20.02 -0.08 24.02
CA ARG A 318 20.30 1.09 24.89
C ARG A 318 19.82 2.42 24.32
N CYS A 319 19.67 2.54 23.00
CA CYS A 319 19.13 3.72 22.33
C CYS A 319 17.66 3.54 21.90
N GLY A 320 16.92 2.61 22.55
CA GLY A 320 15.47 2.49 22.41
C GLY A 320 14.98 1.63 21.24
N PHE A 321 15.87 0.93 20.52
CA PHE A 321 15.45 -0.07 19.52
C PHE A 321 14.79 -1.28 20.21
N ARG A 322 13.76 -1.84 19.56
CA ARG A 322 12.90 -2.90 20.09
C ARG A 322 12.88 -4.11 19.15
N PRO A 323 13.12 -5.35 19.62
CA PRO A 323 13.08 -6.54 18.76
C PRO A 323 11.75 -6.71 18.01
N GLU A 324 10.65 -6.29 18.61
CA GLU A 324 9.27 -6.46 18.12
C GLU A 324 8.92 -5.52 16.95
N VAL A 325 9.82 -4.62 16.56
CA VAL A 325 9.64 -3.78 15.36
C VAL A 325 10.28 -4.37 14.11
N PHE A 326 11.08 -5.44 14.24
CA PHE A 326 11.60 -6.14 13.06
C PHE A 326 10.47 -6.78 12.26
N TYR A 327 10.47 -6.54 10.95
CA TYR A 327 9.46 -7.06 10.02
C TYR A 327 10.16 -7.84 8.89
N PRO A 328 10.40 -9.15 9.06
CA PRO A 328 10.82 -10.00 7.95
C PRO A 328 9.75 -10.04 6.86
N CYS A 329 10.15 -9.96 5.60
CA CYS A 329 9.23 -10.02 4.47
C CYS A 329 9.88 -10.61 3.21
N TYR A 330 9.09 -11.34 2.42
CA TYR A 330 9.52 -11.90 1.14
C TYR A 330 8.86 -11.18 -0.05
N GLY A 331 9.60 -11.09 -1.15
CA GLY A 331 9.25 -10.26 -2.29
C GLY A 331 10.26 -10.28 -3.43
N LEU A 332 9.79 -9.94 -4.64
CA LEU A 332 10.55 -9.92 -5.89
C LEU A 332 9.88 -9.01 -6.94
N ALA A 333 10.67 -8.46 -7.86
CA ALA A 333 10.20 -7.59 -8.93
C ALA A 333 9.09 -8.21 -9.80
N GLU A 334 9.18 -9.51 -10.08
CA GLU A 334 8.16 -10.26 -10.82
C GLU A 334 6.79 -10.30 -10.12
N ALA A 335 6.73 -10.06 -8.81
CA ALA A 335 5.51 -9.86 -8.02
C ALA A 335 5.34 -8.39 -7.57
N THR A 336 5.84 -7.44 -8.37
CA THR A 336 5.94 -6.00 -8.07
C THR A 336 6.93 -5.68 -6.96
N LEU A 337 6.62 -6.03 -5.71
CA LEU A 337 7.55 -5.96 -4.59
C LEU A 337 7.18 -6.99 -3.51
N ILE A 338 6.17 -6.74 -2.67
CA ILE A 338 5.86 -7.63 -1.52
C ILE A 338 4.95 -8.80 -1.92
N VAL A 339 5.18 -9.96 -1.30
CA VAL A 339 4.40 -11.20 -1.44
C VAL A 339 3.94 -11.74 -0.08
N THR A 340 4.83 -11.83 0.90
CA THR A 340 4.48 -12.20 2.28
C THR A 340 5.06 -11.22 3.27
N GLY A 341 4.40 -11.09 4.41
CA GLY A 341 4.86 -10.26 5.52
C GLY A 341 4.09 -10.60 6.79
N GLY A 342 4.72 -10.38 7.94
CA GLY A 342 4.06 -10.54 9.23
C GLY A 342 3.05 -9.43 9.51
N TRP A 343 2.69 -9.28 10.78
CA TRP A 343 1.87 -8.17 11.25
C TRP A 343 2.76 -7.10 11.90
N ALA A 344 2.51 -5.82 11.63
CA ALA A 344 3.24 -4.75 12.28
C ALA A 344 3.16 -4.87 13.81
N LYS A 345 4.31 -4.67 14.48
CA LYS A 345 4.49 -4.73 15.95
C LYS A 345 4.42 -6.14 16.57
N MET A 346 4.40 -7.20 15.75
CA MET A 346 4.66 -8.57 16.20
C MET A 346 6.15 -8.90 16.13
N ALA A 347 6.64 -9.68 17.09
CA ALA A 347 8.01 -10.18 17.08
C ALA A 347 8.26 -11.12 15.86
N PRO A 348 9.46 -11.08 15.24
CA PRO A 348 9.84 -12.01 14.19
C PRO A 348 9.67 -13.48 14.60
N VAL A 349 9.05 -14.27 13.73
CA VAL A 349 8.99 -15.73 13.93
C VAL A 349 10.35 -16.32 13.60
N ILE A 350 11.00 -16.93 14.61
CA ILE A 350 12.25 -17.69 14.44
C ILE A 350 11.98 -19.10 14.94
N ARG A 351 12.34 -20.11 14.13
CA ARG A 351 12.13 -21.53 14.45
C ARG A 351 13.39 -22.34 14.15
N ALA A 352 13.63 -23.35 14.99
CA ALA A 352 14.69 -24.34 14.80
C ALA A 352 14.16 -25.57 14.06
N PHE A 353 14.88 -26.00 13.04
CA PHE A 353 14.59 -27.19 12.24
C PHE A 353 15.84 -28.06 12.14
N ASP A 354 15.66 -29.37 11.97
CA ASP A 354 16.77 -30.30 11.81
C ASP A 354 17.56 -30.02 10.52
N ALA A 355 18.86 -29.81 10.64
CA ALA A 355 19.73 -29.44 9.52
C ALA A 355 19.86 -30.54 8.46
N GLN A 356 19.85 -31.82 8.84
CA GLN A 356 19.91 -32.94 7.89
C GLN A 356 18.57 -33.10 7.17
N ALA A 357 17.45 -33.06 7.91
CA ALA A 357 16.12 -33.15 7.31
C ALA A 357 15.87 -32.03 6.29
N LEU A 358 16.31 -30.79 6.58
CA LEU A 358 16.24 -29.68 5.63
C LEU A 358 17.07 -29.92 4.36
N ALA A 359 18.20 -30.61 4.45
CA ALA A 359 19.01 -31.00 3.30
C ALA A 359 18.40 -32.19 2.50
N GLU A 360 17.44 -32.88 3.09
CA GLU A 360 16.55 -33.89 2.47
C GLU A 360 15.17 -33.28 2.12
N ASP A 361 15.09 -31.96 1.95
CA ASP A 361 13.90 -31.19 1.57
C ASP A 361 12.67 -31.33 2.53
N ARG A 362 12.93 -31.58 3.83
CA ARG A 362 11.90 -31.72 4.89
C ARG A 362 12.18 -30.84 6.11
N ALA A 363 11.27 -29.92 6.43
CA ALA A 363 11.36 -29.07 7.61
C ALA A 363 10.82 -29.76 8.87
N LEU A 364 11.64 -30.59 9.52
CA LEU A 364 11.31 -31.19 10.81
C LEU A 364 11.68 -30.22 11.96
N PRO A 365 10.73 -29.75 12.79
CA PRO A 365 11.03 -28.86 13.92
C PRO A 365 11.79 -29.62 15.01
N VAL A 366 12.75 -28.95 15.64
CA VAL A 366 13.57 -29.48 16.75
C VAL A 366 13.68 -28.47 17.90
N ASP A 367 14.12 -28.91 19.08
CA ASP A 367 14.46 -28.01 20.18
C ASP A 367 15.58 -27.05 19.76
N ALA A 368 15.46 -25.77 20.13
CA ALA A 368 16.38 -24.71 19.71
C ALA A 368 17.84 -24.94 20.17
N ASP A 369 18.03 -25.60 21.31
CA ASP A 369 19.35 -25.94 21.86
C ASP A 369 19.95 -27.24 21.27
N SER A 370 19.29 -27.89 20.30
CA SER A 370 19.78 -29.11 19.66
C SER A 370 21.07 -28.84 18.85
N PRO A 371 22.10 -29.71 18.92
CA PRO A 371 23.29 -29.61 18.07
C PRO A 371 23.01 -29.66 16.57
N ALA A 372 21.85 -30.18 16.16
CA ALA A 372 21.39 -30.24 14.76
C ALA A 372 20.44 -29.09 14.37
N ALA A 373 20.19 -28.11 15.26
CA ALA A 373 19.24 -27.04 15.03
C ALA A 373 19.75 -25.97 14.03
N LYS A 374 19.10 -25.89 12.88
CA LYS A 374 19.22 -24.76 11.94
C LYS A 374 18.09 -23.76 12.20
N HIS A 375 18.45 -22.55 12.63
CA HIS A 375 17.50 -21.48 12.89
C HIS A 375 17.11 -20.76 11.60
N LEU A 376 15.82 -20.79 11.25
CA LEU A 376 15.25 -20.07 10.11
C LEU A 376 14.27 -18.99 10.59
N VAL A 377 14.19 -17.90 9.84
CA VAL A 377 13.28 -16.77 10.09
C VAL A 377 12.08 -16.90 9.15
N GLY A 378 10.87 -16.79 9.70
CA GLY A 378 9.63 -16.72 8.94
C GLY A 378 9.52 -15.36 8.25
N CYS A 379 9.18 -15.37 6.97
CA CYS A 379 9.04 -14.19 6.12
C CYS A 379 7.59 -13.70 6.03
N GLY A 380 6.72 -14.10 6.95
CA GLY A 380 5.32 -13.69 7.04
C GLY A 380 4.31 -14.72 6.55
N GLU A 381 3.05 -14.43 6.90
CA GLU A 381 1.86 -15.11 6.38
C GLU A 381 1.52 -14.58 4.96
N ASN A 382 0.57 -15.25 4.29
CA ASN A 382 0.04 -14.82 3.00
C ASN A 382 -0.78 -13.51 3.13
N LEU A 383 -0.56 -12.54 2.25
CA LEU A 383 -1.28 -11.25 2.26
C LEU A 383 -2.65 -11.37 1.55
N PRO A 384 -3.62 -10.47 1.85
CA PRO A 384 -4.91 -10.44 1.15
C PRO A 384 -4.76 -10.33 -0.36
N ASP A 385 -5.73 -10.86 -1.11
CA ASP A 385 -5.79 -10.82 -2.58
C ASP A 385 -4.55 -11.41 -3.30
N GLN A 386 -3.69 -12.12 -2.55
CA GLN A 386 -2.58 -12.92 -3.05
C GLN A 386 -2.74 -14.37 -2.59
N ARG A 387 -2.04 -15.28 -3.28
CA ARG A 387 -1.94 -16.68 -2.88
C ARG A 387 -0.53 -17.19 -3.13
N VAL A 388 0.09 -17.68 -2.06
CA VAL A 388 1.36 -18.43 -2.12
C VAL A 388 1.07 -19.92 -1.98
N VAL A 389 1.69 -20.73 -2.83
CA VAL A 389 1.72 -22.20 -2.71
C VAL A 389 3.16 -22.69 -2.86
N ILE A 390 3.47 -23.81 -2.22
CA ILE A 390 4.74 -24.52 -2.41
C ILE A 390 4.49 -25.64 -3.41
N ALA A 391 5.30 -25.72 -4.46
CA ALA A 391 5.14 -26.72 -5.51
C ALA A 391 6.46 -27.41 -5.85
N ASP A 392 6.37 -28.69 -6.19
CA ASP A 392 7.48 -29.44 -6.77
C ASP A 392 7.86 -28.81 -8.13
N PRO A 393 9.12 -28.38 -8.33
CA PRO A 393 9.53 -27.69 -9.54
C PRO A 393 9.55 -28.58 -10.80
N GLU A 394 9.58 -29.90 -10.66
CA GLU A 394 9.57 -30.88 -11.75
C GLU A 394 8.16 -31.43 -11.99
N THR A 395 7.54 -32.01 -10.96
CA THR A 395 6.21 -32.64 -11.10
C THR A 395 5.06 -31.64 -11.11
N ARG A 396 5.29 -30.39 -10.68
CA ARG A 396 4.31 -29.29 -10.55
C ARG A 396 3.15 -29.59 -9.61
N ARG A 397 3.27 -30.62 -8.77
CA ARG A 397 2.28 -30.91 -7.72
C ARG A 397 2.46 -29.92 -6.57
N PRO A 398 1.37 -29.47 -5.92
CA PRO A 398 1.48 -28.78 -4.64
C PRO A 398 2.11 -29.73 -3.62
N LEU A 399 2.91 -29.17 -2.70
CA LEU A 399 3.52 -29.90 -1.60
C LEU A 399 2.80 -29.56 -0.28
N ASP A 400 2.77 -30.55 0.62
CA ASP A 400 2.20 -30.41 1.96
C ASP A 400 3.04 -29.47 2.85
N GLU A 401 2.46 -29.06 3.97
CA GLU A 401 3.12 -28.24 4.99
C GLU A 401 4.43 -28.89 5.49
N GLY A 402 5.49 -28.09 5.60
CA GLY A 402 6.83 -28.57 6.01
C GLY A 402 7.66 -29.24 4.90
N CYS A 403 7.12 -29.47 3.71
CA CYS A 403 7.92 -29.94 2.56
C CYS A 403 8.57 -28.76 1.83
N VAL A 404 9.86 -28.86 1.50
CA VAL A 404 10.59 -27.83 0.75
C VAL A 404 10.29 -27.97 -0.75
N GLY A 405 9.92 -26.87 -1.38
CA GLY A 405 9.67 -26.80 -2.83
C GLY A 405 9.89 -25.40 -3.38
N GLU A 406 9.50 -25.20 -4.64
CA GLU A 406 9.53 -23.88 -5.28
C GLU A 406 8.34 -23.03 -4.81
N VAL A 407 8.62 -21.78 -4.42
CA VAL A 407 7.57 -20.83 -4.04
C VAL A 407 6.85 -20.35 -5.30
N TRP A 408 5.54 -20.51 -5.35
CA TRP A 408 4.67 -20.11 -6.46
C TRP A 408 3.64 -19.09 -5.97
N VAL A 409 3.40 -18.02 -6.75
CA VAL A 409 2.62 -16.85 -6.32
C VAL A 409 1.53 -16.52 -7.35
N SER A 410 0.32 -16.21 -6.90
CA SER A 410 -0.74 -15.64 -7.76
C SER A 410 -1.39 -14.43 -7.07
N GLY A 411 -1.99 -13.53 -7.87
CA GLY A 411 -2.68 -12.32 -7.40
C GLY A 411 -2.37 -11.07 -8.24
N PRO A 412 -3.09 -9.94 -8.04
CA PRO A 412 -3.02 -8.76 -8.92
C PRO A 412 -1.69 -7.98 -8.91
N SER A 413 -0.78 -8.27 -7.97
CA SER A 413 0.60 -7.73 -8.01
C SER A 413 1.58 -8.55 -8.86
N VAL A 414 1.17 -9.69 -9.41
CA VAL A 414 2.01 -10.44 -10.37
C VAL A 414 2.15 -9.62 -11.66
N ALA A 415 3.39 -9.37 -12.08
CA ALA A 415 3.70 -8.57 -13.25
C ALA A 415 3.19 -9.23 -14.55
N LEU A 416 3.07 -8.45 -15.63
CA LEU A 416 2.51 -8.94 -16.90
C LEU A 416 3.40 -10.00 -17.58
N GLY A 417 4.71 -9.99 -17.28
CA GLY A 417 5.69 -10.91 -17.83
C GLY A 417 7.08 -10.27 -18.01
N TYR A 418 7.89 -10.89 -18.87
CA TYR A 418 9.17 -10.35 -19.32
C TYR A 418 9.04 -9.69 -20.71
N TRP A 419 9.53 -8.44 -20.82
CA TRP A 419 9.55 -7.68 -22.06
C TRP A 419 10.23 -8.46 -23.19
N ARG A 420 9.54 -8.61 -24.33
CA ARG A 420 10.01 -9.32 -25.54
C ARG A 420 10.58 -10.72 -25.27
N ARG A 421 10.01 -11.46 -24.30
CA ARG A 421 10.35 -12.87 -24.02
C ARG A 421 9.07 -13.68 -23.77
N PRO A 422 8.27 -14.00 -24.80
CA PRO A 422 7.01 -14.73 -24.63
C PRO A 422 7.22 -16.12 -24.01
N ASP A 423 8.19 -16.90 -24.49
CA ASP A 423 8.45 -18.27 -24.00
C ASP A 423 8.80 -18.29 -22.50
N ALA A 424 9.68 -17.38 -22.07
CA ALA A 424 10.03 -17.23 -20.66
C ALA A 424 8.89 -16.61 -19.82
N THR A 425 7.96 -15.89 -20.44
CA THR A 425 6.76 -15.38 -19.77
C THR A 425 5.76 -16.52 -19.55
N GLU A 426 5.56 -17.39 -20.54
CA GLU A 426 4.71 -18.58 -20.41
C GLU A 426 5.26 -19.54 -19.36
N GLU A 427 6.57 -19.85 -19.40
CA GLU A 427 7.22 -20.75 -18.44
C GLU A 427 7.14 -20.24 -16.99
N VAL A 428 7.31 -18.94 -16.78
CA VAL A 428 7.50 -18.35 -15.44
C VAL A 428 6.19 -17.76 -14.88
N PHE A 429 5.36 -17.10 -15.68
CA PHE A 429 4.17 -16.37 -15.21
C PHE A 429 2.83 -17.09 -15.49
N LYS A 430 2.83 -18.15 -16.29
CA LYS A 430 1.61 -18.91 -16.66
C LYS A 430 1.65 -20.36 -16.17
N ALA A 431 2.46 -20.64 -15.13
CA ALA A 431 2.53 -21.96 -14.55
C ALA A 431 1.19 -22.39 -13.96
N ARG A 432 0.90 -23.69 -14.01
CA ARG A 432 -0.31 -24.32 -13.48
C ARG A 432 0.08 -25.53 -12.66
N LEU A 433 -0.63 -25.75 -11.56
CA LEU A 433 -0.46 -26.94 -10.74
C LEU A 433 -0.88 -28.18 -11.52
N ALA A 434 -0.13 -29.26 -11.36
CA ALA A 434 -0.50 -30.56 -11.89
C ALA A 434 -1.80 -31.05 -11.26
N GLU A 435 -2.53 -31.90 -12.00
CA GLU A 435 -3.80 -32.53 -11.62
C GLU A 435 -5.00 -31.58 -11.48
N SER A 436 -4.88 -30.48 -10.73
CA SER A 436 -5.96 -29.48 -10.59
C SER A 436 -6.08 -28.53 -11.79
N GLY A 437 -4.98 -28.28 -12.51
CA GLY A 437 -4.92 -27.28 -13.59
C GLY A 437 -4.99 -25.82 -13.10
N GLU A 438 -4.96 -25.62 -11.79
CA GLU A 438 -5.13 -24.33 -11.14
C GLU A 438 -3.98 -23.35 -11.46
N GLY A 439 -4.32 -22.07 -11.61
CA GLY A 439 -3.39 -21.00 -11.98
C GLY A 439 -4.03 -19.98 -12.95
N PRO A 440 -3.26 -18.99 -13.44
CA PRO A 440 -1.80 -18.99 -13.50
C PRO A 440 -1.11 -18.63 -12.17
N PHE A 441 0.09 -19.18 -11.98
CA PHE A 441 1.05 -18.83 -10.95
C PHE A 441 2.36 -18.32 -11.56
N LEU A 442 2.99 -17.38 -10.85
CA LEU A 442 4.38 -16.99 -10.99
C LEU A 442 5.28 -18.00 -10.26
N ARG A 443 6.23 -18.61 -10.98
CA ARG A 443 7.32 -19.41 -10.41
C ARG A 443 8.47 -18.49 -10.01
N THR A 444 8.77 -18.36 -8.72
CA THR A 444 9.81 -17.41 -8.27
C THR A 444 11.23 -17.93 -8.49
N GLY A 445 11.41 -19.26 -8.56
CA GLY A 445 12.71 -19.93 -8.56
C GLY A 445 13.42 -19.95 -7.20
N ASP A 446 12.79 -19.37 -6.17
CA ASP A 446 13.21 -19.46 -4.78
C ASP A 446 12.64 -20.73 -4.15
N LEU A 447 13.43 -21.38 -3.27
CA LEU A 447 13.04 -22.56 -2.53
C LEU A 447 12.63 -22.19 -1.11
N GLY A 448 11.58 -22.84 -0.61
CA GLY A 448 11.04 -22.62 0.72
C GLY A 448 9.94 -23.61 1.08
N PHE A 449 9.37 -23.43 2.27
CA PHE A 449 8.24 -24.22 2.78
C PHE A 449 7.32 -23.33 3.61
N ILE A 450 6.05 -23.73 3.73
CA ILE A 450 5.12 -23.13 4.69
C ILE A 450 5.10 -23.99 5.95
N PHE A 451 5.10 -23.36 7.13
CA PHE A 451 4.94 -24.04 8.42
C PHE A 451 4.24 -23.14 9.44
N ALA A 452 3.15 -23.61 10.04
CA ALA A 452 2.25 -22.86 10.91
C ALA A 452 1.77 -21.52 10.31
N GLY A 453 1.48 -21.51 9.01
CA GLY A 453 1.04 -20.33 8.23
C GLY A 453 2.16 -19.39 7.75
N GLU A 454 3.38 -19.54 8.26
CA GLU A 454 4.55 -18.71 7.92
C GLU A 454 5.37 -19.29 6.76
N LEU A 455 5.85 -18.43 5.86
CA LEU A 455 6.74 -18.81 4.76
C LEU A 455 8.22 -18.77 5.20
N PHE A 456 8.93 -19.89 5.13
CA PHE A 456 10.36 -19.98 5.38
C PHE A 456 11.14 -20.18 4.07
N ILE A 457 12.11 -19.32 3.78
CA ILE A 457 12.95 -19.40 2.57
C ILE A 457 14.25 -20.16 2.88
N THR A 458 14.54 -21.21 2.10
CA THR A 458 15.74 -22.06 2.25
C THR A 458 16.84 -21.71 1.24
N GLY A 459 16.49 -21.29 0.03
CA GLY A 459 17.49 -20.96 -0.99
C GLY A 459 16.94 -20.62 -2.38
N ARG A 460 17.73 -20.90 -3.42
CA ARG A 460 17.37 -20.72 -4.84
C ARG A 460 17.67 -21.96 -5.64
N ARG A 461 16.73 -22.39 -6.49
CA ARG A 461 16.87 -23.63 -7.30
C ARG A 461 18.08 -23.59 -8.24
N LYS A 462 18.44 -22.42 -8.76
CA LYS A 462 19.58 -22.25 -9.70
C LYS A 462 20.95 -22.07 -9.05
N ASP A 463 20.98 -21.82 -7.74
CA ASP A 463 22.20 -21.65 -6.97
C ASP A 463 22.54 -22.92 -6.16
N LEU A 464 21.60 -23.87 -6.05
CA LEU A 464 21.75 -25.12 -5.32
C LEU A 464 22.90 -25.97 -5.91
N ILE A 465 23.82 -26.39 -5.05
CA ILE A 465 24.90 -27.33 -5.40
C ILE A 465 24.50 -28.69 -4.84
N ILE A 466 24.51 -29.72 -5.69
CA ILE A 466 24.19 -31.09 -5.25
C ILE A 466 25.51 -31.85 -5.09
N HIS A 467 25.91 -32.12 -3.85
CA HIS A 467 27.16 -32.82 -3.57
C HIS A 467 26.86 -34.19 -2.95
N HIS A 468 27.35 -35.26 -3.58
CA HIS A 468 27.07 -36.66 -3.19
C HIS A 468 25.58 -37.02 -2.99
N GLY A 469 24.66 -36.28 -3.62
CA GLY A 469 23.21 -36.48 -3.50
C GLY A 469 22.53 -35.71 -2.36
N VAL A 470 23.26 -34.81 -1.70
CA VAL A 470 22.74 -33.91 -0.65
C VAL A 470 22.67 -32.47 -1.18
N ASN A 471 21.62 -31.74 -0.79
CA ASN A 471 21.41 -30.34 -1.14
C ASN A 471 22.35 -29.42 -0.33
N VAL A 472 23.28 -28.75 -1.01
CA VAL A 472 24.27 -27.86 -0.42
C VAL A 472 24.06 -26.43 -0.91
N TYR A 473 23.78 -25.52 0.03
CA TYR A 473 23.49 -24.13 -0.27
C TYR A 473 24.79 -23.28 -0.27
N PRO A 474 25.13 -22.55 -1.35
CA PRO A 474 26.38 -21.79 -1.42
C PRO A 474 26.54 -20.76 -0.31
N GLN A 475 25.45 -20.11 0.11
CA GLN A 475 25.47 -19.12 1.21
C GLN A 475 25.94 -19.70 2.56
N ASP A 476 25.78 -21.00 2.78
CA ASP A 476 26.19 -21.64 4.04
C ASP A 476 27.70 -21.90 4.02
N ILE A 477 28.24 -22.39 2.89
CA ILE A 477 29.69 -22.49 2.69
C ILE A 477 30.32 -21.10 2.72
N GLU A 478 29.71 -20.08 2.09
CA GLU A 478 30.18 -18.69 2.13
C GLU A 478 30.28 -18.16 3.58
N LYS A 479 29.33 -18.50 4.48
CA LYS A 479 29.39 -18.15 5.91
C LYS A 479 30.63 -18.77 6.58
N THR A 480 30.88 -20.05 6.35
CA THR A 480 32.01 -20.76 6.94
C THR A 480 33.35 -20.30 6.36
N VAL A 481 33.42 -20.03 5.05
CA VAL A 481 34.60 -19.46 4.38
C VAL A 481 34.96 -18.13 5.04
N GLN A 482 34.03 -17.19 5.18
CA GLN A 482 34.35 -15.86 5.70
C GLN A 482 34.67 -15.85 7.20
N GLU A 483 34.10 -16.78 7.98
CA GLU A 483 34.39 -16.95 9.40
C GLU A 483 35.70 -17.72 9.67
N SER A 484 36.24 -18.46 8.67
CA SER A 484 37.42 -19.29 8.87
C SER A 484 38.74 -18.56 9.17
N HIS A 485 38.88 -17.28 8.82
CA HIS A 485 40.14 -16.55 9.03
C HIS A 485 39.98 -15.02 9.10
N PRO A 486 40.55 -14.30 10.10
CA PRO A 486 40.32 -12.85 10.32
C PRO A 486 40.67 -11.89 9.16
N ARG A 487 41.41 -12.34 8.16
CA ARG A 487 41.75 -11.54 6.96
C ARG A 487 40.72 -11.63 5.82
N LEU A 488 39.74 -12.52 5.95
CA LEU A 488 38.70 -12.72 4.95
C LEU A 488 37.58 -11.72 5.19
N ARG A 489 37.15 -11.05 4.11
CA ARG A 489 36.10 -10.05 4.22
C ARG A 489 34.73 -10.72 4.25
N ALA A 490 33.98 -10.47 5.32
CA ALA A 490 32.59 -10.87 5.43
C ALA A 490 31.76 -10.38 4.22
N ASP A 491 30.87 -11.26 3.77
CA ASP A 491 29.91 -11.12 2.68
C ASP A 491 30.57 -10.64 1.37
N CYS A 492 31.84 -11.00 1.17
CA CYS A 492 32.67 -10.74 -0.01
C CYS A 492 33.26 -12.05 -0.59
N GLY A 493 32.52 -13.15 -0.49
CA GLY A 493 32.83 -14.45 -1.08
C GLY A 493 31.73 -14.94 -2.01
N GLY A 494 32.09 -15.76 -2.99
CA GLY A 494 31.17 -16.46 -3.88
C GLY A 494 31.58 -17.91 -4.05
N VAL A 495 30.66 -18.82 -3.76
CA VAL A 495 30.83 -20.27 -3.92
C VAL A 495 29.97 -20.76 -5.08
N PHE A 496 30.52 -21.64 -5.91
CA PHE A 496 29.84 -22.18 -7.09
C PHE A 496 30.53 -23.46 -7.56
N SER A 497 29.81 -24.29 -8.31
CA SER A 497 30.40 -25.45 -8.98
C SER A 497 30.80 -25.18 -10.43
N VAL A 498 31.83 -25.88 -10.92
CA VAL A 498 32.28 -25.87 -12.32
C VAL A 498 32.52 -27.29 -12.80
N GLU A 499 32.12 -27.60 -14.02
CA GLU A 499 32.40 -28.90 -14.62
C GLU A 499 33.75 -28.84 -15.35
N VAL A 500 34.70 -29.67 -14.95
CA VAL A 500 36.06 -29.71 -15.52
C VAL A 500 36.48 -31.15 -15.79
N GLY A 501 36.35 -31.56 -17.05
CA GLY A 501 36.72 -32.92 -17.50
C GLY A 501 35.69 -33.99 -17.15
N GLY A 502 34.40 -33.63 -17.05
CA GLY A 502 33.31 -34.56 -16.69
C GLY A 502 33.18 -34.83 -15.19
N ALA A 503 33.87 -34.03 -14.35
CA ALA A 503 33.68 -34.01 -12.90
C ALA A 503 33.28 -32.60 -12.47
N GLU A 504 32.28 -32.51 -11.60
CA GLU A 504 31.89 -31.28 -10.94
C GLU A 504 32.90 -30.94 -9.83
N ARG A 505 33.33 -29.68 -9.80
CA ARG A 505 34.33 -29.16 -8.86
C ARG A 505 33.79 -27.97 -8.09
N LEU A 506 34.00 -27.95 -6.79
CA LEU A 506 33.55 -26.87 -5.91
C LEU A 506 34.62 -25.78 -5.77
N VAL A 507 34.26 -24.54 -6.12
CA VAL A 507 35.17 -23.40 -6.20
C VAL A 507 34.74 -22.29 -5.24
N VAL A 508 35.71 -21.75 -4.51
CA VAL A 508 35.57 -20.57 -3.66
C VAL A 508 36.31 -19.39 -4.28
N VAL A 509 35.64 -18.24 -4.41
CA VAL A 509 36.28 -16.95 -4.70
C VAL A 509 36.02 -16.04 -3.51
N GLN A 510 37.06 -15.51 -2.86
CA GLN A 510 36.92 -14.77 -1.60
C GLN A 510 37.85 -13.56 -1.53
N GLU A 511 37.35 -12.40 -1.10
CA GLU A 511 38.19 -11.22 -0.89
C GLU A 511 39.04 -11.33 0.39
N VAL A 512 40.31 -10.93 0.28
CA VAL A 512 41.27 -10.85 1.38
C VAL A 512 41.78 -9.43 1.61
N GLU A 513 41.96 -9.03 2.86
CA GLU A 513 42.48 -7.70 3.22
C GLU A 513 43.99 -7.57 2.99
N ARG A 514 44.42 -6.38 2.52
CA ARG A 514 45.84 -6.06 2.30
C ARG A 514 46.52 -5.67 3.60
N HIS A 515 47.38 -6.54 4.12
CA HIS A 515 48.29 -6.26 5.24
C HIS A 515 49.67 -6.87 4.97
N ARG A 516 50.74 -6.26 5.51
CA ARG A 516 52.10 -6.82 5.41
C ARG A 516 52.29 -7.90 6.49
N GLY A 517 52.72 -9.10 6.11
CA GLY A 517 53.30 -10.09 7.04
C GLY A 517 52.58 -11.43 7.24
N VAL A 518 51.44 -11.68 6.59
CA VAL A 518 50.70 -12.97 6.71
C VAL A 518 50.65 -13.70 5.37
N ASP A 519 50.98 -14.99 5.39
CA ASP A 519 51.09 -15.88 4.22
C ASP A 519 49.71 -16.26 3.67
N PRO A 520 49.43 -16.12 2.35
CA PRO A 520 48.22 -16.65 1.74
C PRO A 520 47.98 -18.15 1.96
N ALA A 521 49.02 -18.96 2.23
CA ALA A 521 48.88 -20.39 2.54
C ALA A 521 48.09 -20.64 3.83
N GLU A 522 48.36 -19.86 4.89
CA GLU A 522 47.67 -19.94 6.18
C GLU A 522 46.16 -19.69 6.02
N VAL A 523 45.81 -18.71 5.18
CA VAL A 523 44.42 -18.35 4.87
C VAL A 523 43.71 -19.46 4.08
N VAL A 524 44.38 -20.03 3.07
CA VAL A 524 43.82 -21.14 2.28
C VAL A 524 43.61 -22.39 3.14
N ASP A 525 44.57 -22.77 3.99
CA ASP A 525 44.43 -23.93 4.86
C ASP A 525 43.45 -23.71 6.03
N ALA A 526 43.19 -22.47 6.43
CA ALA A 526 42.08 -22.14 7.33
C ALA A 526 40.73 -22.38 6.64
N ILE A 527 40.53 -21.86 5.42
CA ILE A 527 39.30 -22.08 4.63
C ILE A 527 39.04 -23.58 4.43
N ARG A 528 40.04 -24.34 4.00
CA ARG A 528 39.92 -25.78 3.72
C ARG A 528 39.53 -26.57 4.97
N ARG A 529 40.13 -26.26 6.12
CA ARG A 529 39.81 -26.92 7.40
C ARG A 529 38.40 -26.57 7.87
N ALA A 530 38.01 -25.30 7.81
CA ALA A 530 36.68 -24.87 8.23
C ALA A 530 35.57 -25.50 7.38
N VAL A 531 35.67 -25.43 6.04
CA VAL A 531 34.65 -26.01 5.15
C VAL A 531 34.57 -27.53 5.27
N SER A 532 35.72 -28.21 5.38
CA SER A 532 35.74 -29.68 5.57
C SER A 532 35.24 -30.13 6.96
N ALA A 533 35.28 -29.27 7.98
CA ALA A 533 34.81 -29.60 9.32
C ALA A 533 33.33 -29.29 9.52
N GLU A 534 32.82 -28.21 8.91
CA GLU A 534 31.42 -27.76 9.05
C GLU A 534 30.47 -28.42 8.04
N HIS A 535 30.94 -28.66 6.81
CA HIS A 535 30.09 -29.16 5.70
C HIS A 535 30.43 -30.58 5.27
N GLU A 536 31.48 -31.20 5.83
CA GLU A 536 32.07 -32.49 5.38
C GLU A 536 32.52 -32.52 3.90
N ILE A 537 32.68 -31.35 3.26
CA ILE A 537 32.98 -31.22 1.82
C ILE A 537 34.43 -30.80 1.56
N GLY A 538 35.05 -31.46 0.58
CA GLY A 538 36.33 -31.06 0.01
C GLY A 538 36.18 -29.93 -1.01
N LEU A 539 37.01 -28.89 -0.90
CA LEU A 539 37.11 -27.82 -1.91
C LEU A 539 38.11 -28.20 -3.01
N ASP A 540 37.76 -27.96 -4.27
CA ASP A 540 38.63 -28.22 -5.43
C ASP A 540 39.51 -27.03 -5.80
N ALA A 541 39.03 -25.80 -5.63
CA ALA A 541 39.82 -24.59 -5.86
C ALA A 541 39.42 -23.43 -4.94
N ILE A 542 40.41 -22.63 -4.54
CA ILE A 542 40.24 -21.43 -3.73
C ILE A 542 41.02 -20.28 -4.37
N LEU A 543 40.31 -19.21 -4.69
CA LEU A 543 40.87 -17.95 -5.20
C LEU A 543 40.74 -16.88 -4.13
N LEU A 544 41.88 -16.45 -3.59
CA LEU A 544 41.94 -15.22 -2.81
C LEU A 544 42.09 -14.06 -3.78
N VAL A 545 41.12 -13.16 -3.81
CA VAL A 545 41.09 -12.00 -4.70
C VAL A 545 41.23 -10.69 -3.93
N LYS A 546 41.67 -9.64 -4.62
CA LYS A 546 41.90 -8.32 -4.02
C LYS A 546 40.60 -7.74 -3.47
N ALA A 547 40.64 -7.14 -2.27
CA ALA A 547 39.50 -6.43 -1.69
C ALA A 547 38.88 -5.41 -2.66
N GLY A 548 37.55 -5.42 -2.77
CA GLY A 548 36.76 -4.62 -3.71
C GLY A 548 36.77 -5.11 -5.17
N SER A 549 37.04 -6.39 -5.43
CA SER A 549 37.07 -6.95 -6.79
C SER A 549 36.09 -8.11 -7.04
N VAL A 550 35.38 -8.62 -6.04
CA VAL A 550 34.34 -9.63 -6.27
C VAL A 550 33.12 -9.00 -6.97
N PRO A 551 32.61 -9.59 -8.07
CA PRO A 551 31.39 -9.15 -8.72
C PRO A 551 30.17 -9.07 -7.78
N LYS A 552 29.64 -7.85 -7.61
CA LYS A 552 28.44 -7.56 -6.81
C LYS A 552 27.38 -6.81 -7.62
N THR A 553 26.11 -7.10 -7.32
CA THR A 553 24.95 -6.37 -7.84
C THR A 553 24.94 -4.92 -7.34
N THR A 554 24.06 -4.09 -7.91
CA THR A 554 23.86 -2.69 -7.46
C THR A 554 23.30 -2.58 -6.04
N SER A 555 22.67 -3.64 -5.51
CA SER A 555 22.19 -3.75 -4.12
C SER A 555 23.18 -4.44 -3.17
N GLY A 556 24.38 -4.82 -3.62
CA GLY A 556 25.44 -5.38 -2.78
C GLY A 556 25.55 -6.92 -2.75
N LYS A 557 24.54 -7.64 -3.26
CA LYS A 557 24.52 -9.11 -3.35
C LYS A 557 25.63 -9.65 -4.25
N ILE A 558 26.19 -10.81 -3.91
CA ILE A 558 27.21 -11.51 -4.68
C ILE A 558 26.64 -11.99 -6.02
N GLN A 559 27.42 -11.87 -7.10
CA GLN A 559 27.07 -12.43 -8.41
C GLN A 559 27.85 -13.73 -8.65
N ARG A 560 27.38 -14.85 -8.08
CA ARG A 560 28.04 -16.17 -8.15
C ARG A 560 28.35 -16.61 -9.58
N HIS A 561 27.40 -16.48 -10.52
CA HIS A 561 27.64 -16.77 -11.93
C HIS A 561 28.72 -15.88 -12.58
N ALA A 562 28.86 -14.61 -12.17
CA ALA A 562 29.93 -13.74 -12.68
C ALA A 562 31.29 -14.09 -12.07
N CYS A 563 31.32 -14.55 -10.81
CA CYS A 563 32.51 -15.15 -10.21
C CYS A 563 32.92 -16.43 -10.94
N ARG A 564 31.95 -17.28 -11.29
CA ARG A 564 32.13 -18.51 -12.09
C ARG A 564 32.67 -18.23 -13.49
N ALA A 565 32.07 -17.27 -14.22
CA ALA A 565 32.56 -16.85 -15.52
C ALA A 565 33.99 -16.31 -15.42
N GLY A 566 34.25 -15.39 -14.48
CA GLY A 566 35.59 -14.82 -14.29
C GLY A 566 36.65 -15.83 -13.85
N TYR A 567 36.27 -16.89 -13.12
CA TYR A 567 37.13 -18.03 -12.80
C TYR A 567 37.48 -18.84 -14.05
N LEU A 568 36.49 -19.18 -14.88
CA LEU A 568 36.69 -19.96 -16.12
C LEU A 568 37.50 -19.18 -17.18
N GLU A 569 37.28 -17.86 -17.27
CA GLU A 569 37.97 -16.97 -18.19
C GLU A 569 39.36 -16.52 -17.70
N GLY A 570 39.62 -16.64 -16.39
CA GLY A 570 40.85 -16.18 -15.74
C GLY A 570 40.95 -14.66 -15.58
N THR A 571 39.82 -13.95 -15.48
CA THR A 571 39.71 -12.48 -15.47
C THR A 571 39.62 -11.86 -14.06
N LEU A 572 39.56 -12.69 -13.00
CA LEU A 572 39.51 -12.23 -11.61
C LEU A 572 40.86 -11.66 -11.12
N ASN A 573 40.80 -10.68 -10.21
CA ASN A 573 41.99 -10.02 -9.63
C ASN A 573 42.62 -10.86 -8.50
N THR A 574 43.19 -12.00 -8.89
CA THR A 574 43.76 -13.01 -7.99
C THR A 574 45.04 -12.54 -7.29
N VAL A 575 45.07 -12.74 -5.97
CA VAL A 575 46.22 -12.53 -5.07
C VAL A 575 46.91 -13.86 -4.78
N ALA A 576 46.13 -14.94 -4.59
CA ALA A 576 46.64 -16.30 -4.49
C ALA A 576 45.62 -17.30 -5.04
N TRP A 577 46.13 -18.36 -5.67
CA TRP A 577 45.36 -19.45 -6.26
C TRP A 577 45.77 -20.78 -5.65
N TRP A 578 44.80 -21.54 -5.15
CA TRP A 578 44.97 -22.93 -4.75
C TRP A 578 44.02 -23.84 -5.53
N GLU A 579 44.49 -25.04 -5.88
CA GLU A 579 43.70 -26.09 -6.53
C GLU A 579 44.13 -27.45 -5.95
N ALA A 580 43.18 -28.35 -5.74
CA ALA A 580 43.42 -29.69 -5.21
C ALA A 580 44.50 -30.42 -6.04
N GLY A 581 45.51 -30.96 -5.36
CA GLY A 581 46.64 -31.64 -5.98
C GLY A 581 47.74 -30.74 -6.59
N LYS A 582 47.65 -29.41 -6.43
CA LYS A 582 48.70 -28.46 -6.87
C LYS A 582 49.24 -27.63 -5.70
N PRO A 583 50.52 -27.20 -5.74
CA PRO A 583 51.04 -26.23 -4.78
C PRO A 583 50.38 -24.86 -4.98
N LEU A 584 50.25 -24.10 -3.89
CA LEU A 584 49.72 -22.73 -3.89
C LEU A 584 50.52 -21.83 -4.83
N ASP A 585 49.85 -21.06 -5.67
CA ASP A 585 50.46 -20.06 -6.56
C ASP A 585 50.13 -18.64 -6.07
N THR A 586 51.15 -17.89 -5.66
CA THR A 586 51.04 -16.53 -5.11
C THR A 586 51.51 -15.45 -6.10
N ARG A 587 51.58 -15.76 -7.41
CA ARG A 587 52.02 -14.82 -8.45
C ARG A 587 50.84 -13.91 -8.87
N GLU A 588 50.96 -12.60 -8.62
CA GLU A 588 49.96 -11.61 -9.08
C GLU A 588 49.85 -11.62 -10.63
N GLY A 589 48.68 -11.98 -11.18
CA GLY A 589 48.37 -11.84 -12.60
C GLY A 589 47.32 -12.84 -13.14
N PRO A 590 46.59 -12.50 -14.22
CA PRO A 590 45.59 -13.39 -14.82
C PRO A 590 46.25 -14.58 -15.54
N ARG A 591 45.76 -15.79 -15.28
CA ARG A 591 46.14 -17.02 -16.00
C ARG A 591 44.89 -17.73 -16.52
N ARG A 592 44.90 -18.07 -17.82
CA ARG A 592 43.88 -18.93 -18.44
C ARG A 592 44.04 -20.38 -17.97
N PRO A 593 42.97 -21.09 -17.58
CA PRO A 593 42.97 -22.54 -17.62
C PRO A 593 43.08 -23.03 -19.08
N GLN A 594 43.90 -24.05 -19.33
CA GLN A 594 44.01 -24.66 -20.66
C GLN A 594 43.14 -25.92 -20.78
N PRO A 595 42.11 -25.92 -21.64
CA PRO A 595 41.57 -27.17 -22.18
C PRO A 595 42.54 -27.75 -23.23
N ALA A 596 42.64 -29.08 -23.29
CA ALA A 596 43.52 -29.77 -24.23
C ALA A 596 43.10 -29.51 -25.70
N LYS A 597 44.08 -29.30 -26.59
CA LYS A 597 43.84 -29.06 -28.03
C LYS A 597 44.17 -30.29 -28.87
N LEU A 598 43.31 -30.55 -29.86
CA LEU A 598 43.65 -31.24 -31.11
C LEU A 598 43.74 -30.21 -32.26
N PRO A 599 44.43 -30.53 -33.37
CA PRO A 599 44.96 -29.53 -34.30
C PRO A 599 44.03 -29.21 -35.49
N VAL A 600 44.30 -28.09 -36.18
CA VAL A 600 44.79 -28.04 -37.58
C VAL A 600 45.30 -26.61 -37.89
N ALA A 601 46.17 -26.49 -38.89
CA ALA A 601 47.00 -25.32 -39.24
C ALA A 601 46.52 -24.62 -40.56
N PRO A 602 47.36 -23.85 -41.31
CA PRO A 602 47.82 -22.48 -40.99
C PRO A 602 47.68 -21.46 -42.16
N ALA A 603 47.85 -20.16 -41.88
CA ALA A 603 48.31 -19.14 -42.84
C ALA A 603 49.05 -17.99 -42.12
N VAL A 604 50.40 -17.95 -42.13
CA VAL A 604 51.27 -17.13 -43.00
C VAL A 604 51.37 -15.64 -42.61
N SER A 605 52.51 -15.26 -41.99
CA SER A 605 53.07 -13.89 -41.93
C SER A 605 53.92 -13.58 -43.18
N PRO A 606 54.23 -12.32 -43.55
CA PRO A 606 55.27 -11.46 -42.91
C PRO A 606 54.82 -9.99 -42.70
N ALA A 607 55.19 -9.24 -41.65
CA ALA A 607 56.50 -8.74 -41.17
C ALA A 607 57.00 -7.41 -41.80
N ALA A 608 57.02 -6.33 -40.99
CA ALA A 608 58.01 -5.22 -40.87
C ALA A 608 58.43 -4.38 -42.13
N PRO A 609 59.09 -3.19 -42.03
CA PRO A 609 59.67 -2.55 -40.83
C PRO A 609 59.51 -0.99 -40.66
N ALA A 610 59.67 -0.56 -39.40
CA ALA A 610 60.46 0.57 -38.84
C ALA A 610 60.69 1.97 -39.50
N VAL A 611 61.03 2.91 -38.59
CA VAL A 611 61.84 4.16 -38.70
C VAL A 611 61.09 5.51 -38.65
N SER A 612 61.64 6.43 -37.84
CA SER A 612 61.22 7.81 -37.48
C SER A 612 61.90 8.88 -38.40
N PRO A 613 62.01 10.21 -38.12
CA PRO A 613 61.45 11.09 -37.05
C PRO A 613 61.00 12.53 -37.50
N THR A 614 60.77 13.43 -36.51
CA THR A 614 60.93 14.93 -36.47
C THR A 614 59.91 15.93 -37.10
N ALA A 615 59.38 16.84 -36.23
CA ALA A 615 59.23 18.33 -36.22
C ALA A 615 59.22 19.19 -37.53
N PRO A 616 58.81 20.50 -37.56
CA PRO A 616 58.51 21.53 -36.51
C PRO A 616 57.13 22.26 -36.74
N ALA A 617 56.78 23.50 -36.35
CA ALA A 617 56.75 24.35 -35.13
C ALA A 617 56.31 25.82 -35.54
N VAL A 618 55.88 26.67 -34.58
CA VAL A 618 55.94 28.19 -34.55
C VAL A 618 54.79 29.10 -35.13
N SER A 619 53.98 29.70 -34.23
CA SER A 619 53.48 31.14 -34.19
C SER A 619 52.44 31.67 -35.23
N ALA A 620 51.73 32.82 -35.10
CA ALA A 620 51.41 33.79 -34.00
C ALA A 620 50.36 34.87 -34.42
N ALA A 621 49.70 35.51 -33.43
CA ALA A 621 49.20 36.94 -33.42
C ALA A 621 48.08 37.39 -34.43
N ARG A 622 47.27 38.47 -34.26
CA ARG A 622 46.90 39.41 -33.16
C ARG A 622 45.72 40.34 -33.60
N SER A 623 44.75 40.65 -32.70
CA SER A 623 44.03 41.96 -32.54
C SER A 623 43.22 42.58 -33.73
N ALA A 624 42.36 43.63 -33.65
CA ALA A 624 41.95 44.58 -32.58
C ALA A 624 40.59 45.30 -32.88
N GLY A 625 39.91 45.85 -31.84
CA GLY A 625 39.23 47.18 -31.82
C GLY A 625 37.77 47.33 -32.35
N ASN A 626 37.00 48.41 -32.08
CA ASN A 626 37.13 49.56 -31.14
C ASN A 626 35.84 50.47 -31.12
N ASN A 627 35.45 51.10 -29.99
CA ASN A 627 34.56 52.31 -29.77
C ASN A 627 33.12 52.43 -30.42
N GLY A 628 32.14 53.21 -29.93
CA GLY A 628 31.92 53.96 -28.66
C GLY A 628 30.88 55.14 -28.70
N LYS A 629 30.24 55.46 -27.54
CA LYS A 629 29.62 56.77 -27.07
C LYS A 629 28.26 57.36 -27.56
N LYS A 630 27.34 57.57 -26.56
CA LYS A 630 26.54 58.81 -26.18
C LYS A 630 25.43 59.37 -27.13
N VAL A 631 24.40 60.19 -26.75
CA VAL A 631 23.90 60.78 -25.45
C VAL A 631 22.36 61.10 -25.44
N ALA A 632 21.82 61.58 -24.30
CA ALA A 632 20.42 61.88 -23.90
C ALA A 632 19.71 63.19 -24.40
N LYS A 633 18.38 63.34 -24.10
CA LYS A 633 17.67 64.58 -23.62
C LYS A 633 16.14 64.37 -23.33
N THR A 634 15.58 64.52 -22.10
CA THR A 634 15.01 65.71 -21.34
C THR A 634 13.54 66.14 -21.66
N VAL A 635 12.57 66.50 -20.77
CA VAL A 635 12.20 66.33 -19.31
C VAL A 635 10.68 66.69 -19.13
N GLN A 636 9.94 66.19 -18.11
CA GLN A 636 9.01 66.92 -17.16
C GLN A 636 7.78 66.10 -16.68
N PRO A 637 7.11 66.43 -15.54
CA PRO A 637 7.48 67.28 -14.38
C PRO A 637 7.45 66.52 -13.02
N ALA A 638 7.71 67.23 -11.90
CA ALA A 638 7.98 66.63 -10.58
C ALA A 638 6.74 66.45 -9.65
N PRO A 639 6.74 65.41 -8.77
CA PRO A 639 5.78 65.29 -7.66
C PRO A 639 6.25 66.01 -6.38
N ARG A 640 5.31 66.23 -5.45
CA ARG A 640 5.56 66.68 -4.06
C ARG A 640 6.51 65.72 -3.32
N PRO A 641 7.27 66.18 -2.31
CA PRO A 641 8.14 65.29 -1.53
C PRO A 641 7.30 64.23 -0.79
N ALA A 642 7.56 62.96 -1.08
CA ALA A 642 7.05 61.86 -0.29
C ALA A 642 7.70 61.89 1.11
N LYS A 643 6.97 61.41 2.13
CA LYS A 643 7.61 61.00 3.39
C LYS A 643 8.72 59.99 3.05
N LYS A 644 9.88 60.07 3.71
CA LYS A 644 10.84 58.96 3.68
C LYS A 644 10.10 57.68 4.09
N ALA A 645 10.34 56.58 3.38
CA ALA A 645 9.91 55.26 3.83
C ALA A 645 10.52 55.01 5.22
N ALA A 646 9.71 54.50 6.15
CA ALA A 646 10.18 54.07 7.45
C ALA A 646 11.13 52.88 7.27
N THR A 647 12.24 52.87 8.00
CA THR A 647 13.15 51.72 7.99
C THR A 647 12.62 50.61 8.91
N THR A 648 13.10 49.38 8.78
CA THR A 648 12.76 48.26 9.68
C THR A 648 12.93 48.65 11.15
N VAL A 649 14.02 49.39 11.43
CA VAL A 649 14.33 49.99 12.74
C VAL A 649 13.21 50.92 13.23
N ASP A 650 12.71 51.82 12.37
CA ASP A 650 11.66 52.76 12.75
C ASP A 650 10.34 52.03 13.07
N ILE A 651 10.00 51.01 12.29
CA ILE A 651 8.74 50.24 12.43
C ILE A 651 8.78 49.35 13.68
N VAL A 652 9.89 48.65 13.94
CA VAL A 652 10.04 47.85 15.16
C VAL A 652 10.02 48.74 16.41
N LEU A 653 10.69 49.89 16.38
CA LEU A 653 10.65 50.84 17.49
C LEU A 653 9.28 51.52 17.64
N GLU A 654 8.49 51.66 16.56
CA GLU A 654 7.09 52.12 16.61
C GLU A 654 6.18 51.10 17.31
N GLU A 655 6.22 49.82 16.91
CA GLU A 655 5.40 48.76 17.53
C GLU A 655 5.79 48.51 19.00
N VAL A 656 7.09 48.47 19.31
CA VAL A 656 7.56 48.33 20.70
C VAL A 656 7.08 49.52 21.55
N ARG A 657 7.11 50.77 21.03
CA ARG A 657 6.55 51.95 21.73
C ARG A 657 5.02 51.91 21.84
N ARG A 658 4.30 51.39 20.85
CA ARG A 658 2.83 51.23 20.89
C ARG A 658 2.39 50.36 22.06
N VAL A 659 3.09 49.25 22.29
CA VAL A 659 2.78 48.30 23.37
C VAL A 659 3.36 48.75 24.73
N ALA A 660 4.61 49.21 24.77
CA ALA A 660 5.26 49.71 26.00
C ALA A 660 4.61 50.97 26.58
N ARG A 661 4.17 51.89 25.71
CA ARG A 661 3.70 53.25 26.04
C ARG A 661 4.78 54.06 26.78
N GLU A 662 4.43 54.73 27.87
CA GLU A 662 5.31 55.58 28.69
C GLU A 662 6.56 54.83 29.21
N ARG A 663 6.52 53.48 29.28
CA ARG A 663 7.68 52.64 29.64
C ARG A 663 8.82 52.68 28.60
N ALA A 664 8.59 53.19 27.38
CA ALA A 664 9.59 53.26 26.31
C ALA A 664 10.33 54.61 26.22
N ASP A 665 10.19 55.50 27.20
CA ASP A 665 11.00 56.73 27.26
C ASP A 665 12.49 56.39 27.40
N GLY A 666 13.29 56.79 26.40
CA GLY A 666 14.70 56.44 26.30
C GLY A 666 15.02 55.13 25.55
N LEU A 667 14.03 54.47 24.94
CA LEU A 667 14.23 53.21 24.20
C LEU A 667 15.32 53.33 23.11
N THR A 668 16.39 52.55 23.26
CA THR A 668 17.46 52.35 22.27
C THR A 668 17.36 50.97 21.61
N LEU A 669 18.05 50.76 20.48
CA LEU A 669 18.05 49.48 19.77
C LEU A 669 18.65 48.33 20.59
N ASP A 670 19.64 48.63 21.42
CA ASP A 670 20.41 47.64 22.19
C ASP A 670 19.82 47.38 23.60
N ALA A 671 18.80 48.14 24.00
CA ALA A 671 18.09 47.90 25.25
C ALA A 671 17.31 46.57 25.20
N PRO A 672 17.38 45.74 26.26
CA PRO A 672 16.52 44.56 26.38
C PRO A 672 15.04 44.97 26.50
N ILE A 673 14.19 44.40 25.64
CA ILE A 673 12.74 44.54 25.68
C ILE A 673 12.18 44.01 27.02
N THR A 674 12.87 43.04 27.62
CA THR A 674 12.57 42.51 28.96
C THR A 674 12.78 43.54 30.08
N GLU A 675 13.69 44.50 29.93
CA GLU A 675 13.91 45.57 30.94
C GLU A 675 12.81 46.64 30.90
N LEU A 676 12.00 46.69 29.84
CA LEU A 676 10.78 47.52 29.77
C LEU A 676 9.62 46.94 30.59
N GLY A 677 9.82 45.80 31.26
CA GLY A 677 8.82 45.16 32.12
C GLY A 677 7.60 44.64 31.34
N MET A 678 7.81 44.15 30.11
CA MET A 678 6.75 43.53 29.31
C MET A 678 6.50 42.09 29.71
N ASP A 679 5.23 41.69 29.72
CA ASP A 679 4.87 40.28 29.90
C ASP A 679 4.95 39.47 28.59
N SER A 680 4.78 38.15 28.69
CA SER A 680 4.84 37.24 27.54
C SER A 680 3.72 37.49 26.52
N LEU A 681 2.58 38.05 26.92
CA LEU A 681 1.46 38.35 26.03
C LEU A 681 1.73 39.64 25.24
N GLU A 682 2.21 40.69 25.92
CA GLU A 682 2.66 41.95 25.30
C GLU A 682 3.76 41.70 24.25
N ARG A 683 4.72 40.79 24.54
CA ARG A 683 5.74 40.37 23.57
C ARG A 683 5.15 39.63 22.37
N MET A 684 4.17 38.76 22.56
CA MET A 684 3.48 38.07 21.46
C MET A 684 2.62 39.03 20.62
N GLU A 685 2.06 40.10 21.19
CA GLU A 685 1.35 41.14 20.43
C GLU A 685 2.30 41.90 19.48
N ILE A 686 3.51 42.24 19.94
CA ILE A 686 4.55 42.87 19.08
C ILE A 686 4.96 41.91 17.96
N VAL A 687 5.19 40.63 18.29
CA VAL A 687 5.53 39.60 17.31
C VAL A 687 4.43 39.47 16.25
N ALA A 688 3.17 39.30 16.65
CA ALA A 688 2.04 39.16 15.73
C ALA A 688 1.85 40.42 14.85
N ALA A 689 2.00 41.62 15.42
CA ALA A 689 1.92 42.87 14.66
C ALA A 689 3.04 42.97 13.61
N LEU A 690 4.27 42.53 13.93
CA LEU A 690 5.37 42.51 12.97
C LEU A 690 5.20 41.42 11.90
N GLU A 691 4.69 40.23 12.27
CA GLU A 691 4.32 39.17 11.31
C GLU A 691 3.26 39.63 10.32
N GLU A 692 2.23 40.35 10.78
CA GLU A 692 1.17 40.92 9.94
C GLU A 692 1.71 42.04 9.03
N ARG A 693 2.53 42.94 9.58
CA ARG A 693 3.01 44.17 8.91
C ARG A 693 4.17 43.93 7.92
N PHE A 694 4.97 42.89 8.13
CA PHE A 694 6.01 42.44 7.18
C PHE A 694 5.61 41.19 6.38
N GLY A 695 4.51 40.52 6.74
CA GLY A 695 3.89 39.44 5.97
C GLY A 695 4.69 38.14 5.98
N GLY A 696 4.64 37.40 7.08
CA GLY A 696 5.20 36.06 7.23
C GLY A 696 4.92 35.50 8.64
N ARG A 697 5.70 34.51 9.09
CA ARG A 697 5.79 34.14 10.50
C ARG A 697 7.24 33.93 10.91
N PHE A 698 7.56 34.25 12.15
CA PHE A 698 8.83 33.86 12.76
C PHE A 698 8.77 32.37 13.14
N PRO A 699 9.89 31.63 13.03
CA PRO A 699 9.96 30.28 13.60
C PRO A 699 9.83 30.34 15.12
N GLU A 700 9.08 29.41 15.72
CA GLU A 700 8.83 29.39 17.18
C GLU A 700 10.11 29.35 18.01
N GLU A 701 11.18 28.76 17.47
CA GLU A 701 12.51 28.67 18.09
C GLU A 701 13.21 30.03 18.25
N VAL A 702 12.89 31.04 17.43
CA VAL A 702 13.56 32.35 17.43
C VAL A 702 12.90 33.32 18.43
N LEU A 703 11.63 33.11 18.77
CA LEU A 703 10.85 33.98 19.66
C LEU A 703 11.47 34.18 21.06
N PRO A 704 12.11 33.19 21.71
CA PRO A 704 12.80 33.39 22.98
C PRO A 704 14.06 34.27 22.86
N GLU A 705 14.75 34.19 21.72
CA GLU A 705 16.05 34.85 21.46
C GLU A 705 15.92 36.34 21.11
N MET A 706 14.73 36.79 20.73
CA MET A 706 14.39 38.19 20.48
C MET A 706 14.31 38.98 21.80
N ILE A 707 15.47 39.28 22.38
CA ILE A 707 15.59 39.94 23.69
C ILE A 707 15.73 41.47 23.54
N THR A 708 16.40 41.98 22.50
CA THR A 708 16.55 43.42 22.23
C THR A 708 15.80 43.88 20.96
N CYS A 709 15.53 45.18 20.85
CA CYS A 709 14.94 45.75 19.63
C CYS A 709 15.80 45.50 18.39
N ARG A 710 17.14 45.48 18.51
CA ARG A 710 18.06 45.10 17.43
C ARG A 710 17.82 43.66 16.99
N GLN A 711 17.72 42.72 17.91
CA GLN A 711 17.47 41.31 17.58
C GLN A 711 16.10 41.12 16.91
N VAL A 712 15.08 41.88 17.32
CA VAL A 712 13.78 41.91 16.62
C VAL A 712 13.94 42.47 15.20
N VAL A 713 14.67 43.58 15.00
CA VAL A 713 14.96 44.11 13.65
C VAL A 713 15.70 43.08 12.79
N GLU A 714 16.78 42.49 13.31
CA GLU A 714 17.57 41.47 12.61
C GLU A 714 16.71 40.23 12.27
N ALA A 715 15.80 39.83 13.16
CA ALA A 715 14.83 38.77 12.88
C ALA A 715 13.80 39.18 11.81
N VAL A 716 13.27 40.40 11.84
CA VAL A 716 12.35 40.91 10.80
C VAL A 716 13.07 40.96 9.44
N GLU A 717 14.33 41.38 9.40
CA GLU A 717 15.13 41.41 8.17
C GLU A 717 15.47 40.00 7.67
N ARG A 718 15.86 39.09 8.56
CA ARG A 718 16.25 37.71 8.22
C ARG A 718 15.07 36.81 7.84
N TYR A 719 13.97 36.86 8.59
CA TYR A 719 12.86 35.90 8.45
C TYR A 719 11.63 36.49 7.75
N LEU A 720 11.38 37.80 7.88
CA LEU A 720 10.26 38.49 7.22
C LEU A 720 10.68 39.37 6.03
N GLY A 721 11.99 39.49 5.77
CA GLY A 721 12.57 40.14 4.59
C GLY A 721 12.75 41.66 4.67
N GLY A 722 12.52 42.29 5.84
CA GLY A 722 12.95 43.68 6.12
C GLY A 722 12.27 44.80 5.33
N VAL A 723 11.26 44.49 4.51
CA VAL A 723 10.48 45.47 3.75
C VAL A 723 9.03 45.33 4.15
N GLU A 724 8.42 46.40 4.67
CA GLU A 724 6.99 46.43 5.03
C GLU A 724 6.16 45.99 3.83
N ARG A 725 5.54 44.81 3.93
CA ARG A 725 4.71 44.28 2.84
C ARG A 725 3.34 44.95 2.96
N PRO A 726 2.83 45.61 1.92
CA PRO A 726 1.43 46.03 1.92
C PRO A 726 0.58 44.77 2.12
N ALA A 727 -0.24 44.76 3.18
CA ALA A 727 -1.02 43.61 3.63
C ALA A 727 -1.64 42.86 2.46
N THR A 728 -1.54 41.51 2.44
CA THR A 728 -1.78 40.65 1.28
C THR A 728 -3.12 40.90 0.60
N ILE A 729 -3.13 41.82 -0.36
CA ILE A 729 -4.25 42.06 -1.25
C ILE A 729 -4.34 40.82 -2.15
N ARG A 730 -5.44 40.06 -2.02
CA ARG A 730 -5.84 39.06 -3.04
C ARG A 730 -5.64 39.71 -4.40
N PRO A 731 -4.97 39.06 -5.39
CA PRO A 731 -4.76 39.69 -6.69
C PRO A 731 -6.09 40.25 -7.18
N ALA A 732 -6.14 41.51 -7.61
CA ALA A 732 -7.42 42.20 -7.87
C ALA A 732 -8.31 41.46 -8.90
N ASN A 733 -7.69 40.58 -9.69
CA ASN A 733 -8.32 39.73 -10.70
C ASN A 733 -8.22 38.22 -10.38
N TYR A 734 -7.89 37.79 -9.15
CA TYR A 734 -7.94 36.38 -8.79
C TYR A 734 -9.40 35.91 -8.74
N GLN A 735 -9.79 35.17 -9.77
CA GLN A 735 -11.03 34.42 -9.80
C GLN A 735 -10.70 33.00 -9.36
N THR A 736 -11.44 32.50 -8.36
CA THR A 736 -11.41 31.07 -8.04
C THR A 736 -11.80 30.29 -9.30
N PRO A 737 -11.14 29.16 -9.63
CA PRO A 737 -11.55 28.30 -10.73
C PRO A 737 -12.97 27.76 -10.50
N VAL A 738 -13.79 27.72 -11.56
CA VAL A 738 -15.23 27.42 -11.47
C VAL A 738 -15.47 26.03 -10.86
N GLU A 739 -14.61 25.08 -11.20
CA GLU A 739 -14.53 23.71 -10.71
C GLU A 739 -14.21 23.56 -9.21
N TYR A 740 -13.87 24.64 -8.48
CA TYR A 740 -13.58 24.59 -7.04
C TYR A 740 -14.74 25.13 -6.17
N TYR A 741 -15.78 25.73 -6.77
CA TYR A 741 -16.93 26.25 -6.02
C TYR A 741 -18.29 26.09 -6.74
N ARG A 742 -18.31 25.67 -8.00
CA ARG A 742 -19.53 25.23 -8.70
C ARG A 742 -19.53 23.71 -8.84
N ILE A 743 -20.50 23.08 -8.20
CA ILE A 743 -20.66 21.63 -8.19
C ILE A 743 -20.82 21.09 -9.61
N GLU A 744 -21.46 21.85 -10.50
CA GLU A 744 -21.66 21.50 -11.91
C GLU A 744 -20.35 21.38 -12.71
N ALA A 745 -19.27 22.00 -12.22
CA ALA A 745 -17.94 21.95 -12.80
C ALA A 745 -16.97 21.07 -12.01
N PHE A 746 -17.41 20.40 -10.93
CA PHE A 746 -16.56 19.47 -10.20
C PHE A 746 -16.22 18.28 -11.12
N PRO A 747 -14.93 17.91 -11.31
CA PRO A 747 -14.54 16.77 -12.13
C PRO A 747 -15.25 15.47 -11.74
N GLU A 748 -15.51 15.30 -10.44
CA GLU A 748 -16.23 14.18 -9.86
C GLU A 748 -17.71 14.15 -10.31
N TYR A 749 -18.37 15.31 -10.43
CA TYR A 749 -19.73 15.43 -10.95
C TYR A 749 -19.80 15.30 -12.48
N LEU A 750 -18.81 15.82 -13.20
CA LEU A 750 -18.70 15.67 -14.65
C LEU A 750 -18.51 14.19 -15.04
N LYS A 751 -17.61 13.47 -14.36
CA LYS A 751 -17.42 12.01 -14.53
C LYS A 751 -18.68 11.22 -14.16
N LEU A 752 -19.42 11.63 -13.12
CA LEU A 752 -20.74 11.08 -12.82
C LEU A 752 -21.73 11.34 -13.97
N ARG A 753 -21.78 12.55 -14.53
CA ARG A 753 -22.66 12.86 -15.69
C ARG A 753 -22.29 12.09 -16.94
N GLU A 754 -21.01 11.80 -17.19
CA GLU A 754 -20.59 10.92 -18.30
C GLU A 754 -21.06 9.48 -18.10
N GLY A 755 -20.88 8.93 -16.89
CA GLY A 755 -21.41 7.60 -16.54
C GLY A 755 -22.94 7.52 -16.64
N LEU A 756 -23.64 8.57 -16.18
CA LEU A 756 -25.09 8.69 -16.31
C LEU A 756 -25.52 8.84 -17.78
N ASN A 757 -24.85 9.68 -18.59
CA ASN A 757 -25.10 9.80 -20.04
C ASN A 757 -24.97 8.43 -20.73
N LEU A 758 -23.97 7.62 -20.34
CA LEU A 758 -23.76 6.29 -20.90
C LEU A 758 -24.90 5.33 -20.50
N LEU A 759 -25.28 5.28 -19.22
CA LEU A 759 -26.44 4.51 -18.74
C LEU A 759 -27.77 4.97 -19.39
N GLU A 760 -27.98 6.28 -19.51
CA GLU A 760 -29.12 6.92 -20.21
C GLU A 760 -29.14 6.49 -21.69
N SER A 761 -27.98 6.45 -22.37
CA SER A 761 -27.84 6.01 -23.77
C SER A 761 -28.20 4.54 -24.01
N THR A 762 -28.01 3.68 -23.00
CA THR A 762 -28.48 2.28 -23.03
C THR A 762 -29.98 2.13 -22.76
N GLY A 763 -30.69 3.22 -22.42
CA GLY A 763 -32.11 3.20 -22.06
C GLY A 763 -32.40 2.40 -20.78
N LEU A 764 -31.42 2.33 -19.87
CA LEU A 764 -31.29 1.22 -18.93
C LEU A 764 -30.75 1.59 -17.53
N SER A 765 -30.88 2.85 -17.11
CA SER A 765 -30.53 3.21 -15.72
C SER A 765 -31.40 2.43 -14.71
N PRO A 766 -30.81 1.59 -13.83
CA PRO A 766 -31.55 0.97 -12.73
C PRO A 766 -31.84 1.98 -11.61
N TYR A 767 -31.11 3.10 -11.59
CA TYR A 767 -31.12 4.08 -10.51
C TYR A 767 -32.25 5.12 -10.64
N PHE A 768 -32.81 5.51 -9.50
CA PHE A 768 -33.84 6.56 -9.36
C PHE A 768 -35.14 6.32 -10.16
N ASN A 769 -35.48 5.05 -10.44
CA ASN A 769 -36.79 4.69 -10.95
C ASN A 769 -37.91 5.19 -10.03
N VAL A 770 -38.91 5.88 -10.60
CA VAL A 770 -39.98 6.52 -9.84
C VAL A 770 -41.06 5.50 -9.51
N HIS A 771 -41.24 5.22 -8.22
CA HIS A 771 -42.35 4.42 -7.70
C HIS A 771 -43.55 5.34 -7.43
N GLU A 772 -44.65 5.12 -8.15
CA GLU A 772 -45.83 6.02 -8.16
C GLU A 772 -46.81 5.77 -6.99
N GLY A 773 -46.51 4.80 -6.11
CA GLY A 773 -47.38 4.39 -5.01
C GLY A 773 -46.64 3.62 -3.91
N VAL A 774 -47.40 3.03 -2.98
CA VAL A 774 -46.83 2.23 -1.88
C VAL A 774 -46.11 1.00 -2.43
N THR A 775 -44.81 0.88 -2.16
CA THR A 775 -43.99 -0.26 -2.57
C THR A 775 -44.25 -1.49 -1.68
N ARG A 776 -44.96 -2.49 -2.23
CA ARG A 776 -45.32 -3.75 -1.56
C ARG A 776 -44.67 -4.93 -2.29
N ASP A 777 -45.36 -6.08 -2.34
CA ASP A 777 -45.16 -7.18 -3.28
C ASP A 777 -45.41 -6.76 -4.74
N THR A 778 -46.20 -5.69 -4.97
CA THR A 778 -46.26 -4.98 -6.25
C THR A 778 -45.81 -3.52 -6.11
N THR A 779 -45.53 -2.90 -7.25
CA THR A 779 -45.28 -1.46 -7.37
C THR A 779 -45.67 -0.93 -8.75
N THR A 780 -46.03 0.35 -8.85
CA THR A 780 -46.23 1.03 -10.12
C THR A 780 -44.98 1.82 -10.51
N ILE A 781 -44.45 1.62 -11.72
CA ILE A 781 -43.35 2.38 -12.33
C ILE A 781 -43.71 2.68 -13.78
N GLY A 782 -43.73 3.97 -14.16
CA GLY A 782 -44.09 4.39 -15.52
C GLY A 782 -45.52 4.00 -15.90
N GLY A 783 -46.46 4.11 -14.96
CA GLY A 783 -47.86 3.68 -15.11
C GLY A 783 -48.09 2.17 -15.27
N ARG A 784 -47.05 1.32 -15.20
CA ARG A 784 -47.17 -0.15 -15.22
C ARG A 784 -47.09 -0.71 -13.81
N GLU A 785 -48.00 -1.60 -13.43
CA GLU A 785 -47.86 -2.42 -12.23
C GLU A 785 -46.88 -3.57 -12.48
N LEU A 786 -45.99 -3.82 -11.52
CA LEU A 786 -44.91 -4.79 -11.56
C LEU A 786 -44.87 -5.59 -10.24
N ILE A 787 -44.55 -6.88 -10.29
CA ILE A 787 -44.17 -7.67 -9.11
C ILE A 787 -42.82 -7.13 -8.60
N ASN A 788 -42.63 -7.01 -7.28
CA ASN A 788 -41.55 -6.22 -6.71
C ASN A 788 -40.74 -6.94 -5.62
N PHE A 789 -39.50 -7.26 -5.95
CA PHE A 789 -38.51 -7.85 -5.03
C PHE A 789 -37.43 -6.85 -4.60
N SER A 790 -37.63 -5.56 -4.87
CA SER A 790 -36.66 -4.48 -4.59
C SER A 790 -36.95 -3.71 -3.31
N SER A 791 -37.78 -4.25 -2.41
CA SER A 791 -38.26 -3.57 -1.19
C SER A 791 -37.92 -4.34 0.08
N TYR A 792 -37.52 -3.62 1.12
CA TYR A 792 -37.24 -4.17 2.45
C TYR A 792 -38.49 -4.27 3.35
N ASN A 793 -39.70 -4.20 2.78
CA ASN A 793 -40.98 -4.24 3.49
C ASN A 793 -41.35 -5.66 3.96
N TYR A 794 -40.44 -6.33 4.66
CA TYR A 794 -40.45 -7.77 4.94
C TYR A 794 -41.77 -8.33 5.49
N VAL A 795 -42.37 -7.65 6.47
CA VAL A 795 -43.66 -8.06 7.09
C VAL A 795 -44.86 -7.19 6.68
N GLY A 796 -44.70 -6.39 5.61
CA GLY A 796 -45.79 -5.64 4.99
C GLY A 796 -46.31 -4.46 5.81
N MET A 797 -45.46 -3.80 6.61
CA MET A 797 -45.83 -2.67 7.47
C MET A 797 -45.89 -1.34 6.72
N SER A 798 -45.05 -1.14 5.70
CA SER A 798 -45.10 0.10 4.89
C SER A 798 -46.38 0.11 4.08
N GLY A 799 -47.24 1.09 4.38
CA GLY A 799 -48.59 1.23 3.84
C GLY A 799 -49.61 0.21 4.37
N ASP A 800 -49.38 -0.40 5.53
CA ASP A 800 -50.43 -1.05 6.31
C ASP A 800 -51.41 0.02 6.86
N PRO A 801 -52.74 -0.21 6.86
CA PRO A 801 -53.71 0.78 7.34
C PRO A 801 -53.48 1.24 8.78
N VAL A 802 -53.11 0.32 9.69
CA VAL A 802 -52.94 0.63 11.13
C VAL A 802 -51.71 1.50 11.35
N VAL A 803 -50.61 1.17 10.67
CA VAL A 803 -49.35 1.93 10.69
C VAL A 803 -49.54 3.32 10.07
N THR A 804 -50.25 3.40 8.95
CA THR A 804 -50.56 4.65 8.24
C THR A 804 -51.41 5.59 9.10
N GLU A 805 -52.48 5.07 9.72
CA GLU A 805 -53.37 5.86 10.58
C GLU A 805 -52.66 6.31 11.87
N ALA A 806 -51.75 5.50 12.43
CA ALA A 806 -50.90 5.90 13.55
C ALA A 806 -50.00 7.09 13.20
N ALA A 807 -49.34 7.06 12.04
CA ALA A 807 -48.52 8.16 11.55
C ALA A 807 -49.35 9.43 11.30
N GLN A 808 -50.54 9.31 10.71
CA GLN A 808 -51.46 10.43 10.48
C GLN A 808 -51.90 11.10 11.80
N ARG A 809 -52.35 10.31 12.80
CA ARG A 809 -52.73 10.82 14.12
C ARG A 809 -51.56 11.49 14.85
N ALA A 810 -50.35 10.94 14.74
CA ALA A 810 -49.17 11.53 15.33
C ALA A 810 -48.77 12.85 14.67
N CYS A 811 -48.88 12.94 13.33
CA CYS A 811 -48.72 14.19 12.59
C CYS A 811 -49.73 15.26 13.06
N GLN A 812 -51.01 14.89 13.22
CA GLN A 812 -52.06 15.80 13.69
C GLN A 812 -51.84 16.27 15.14
N ARG A 813 -51.34 15.40 16.04
CA ARG A 813 -51.17 15.71 17.47
C ARG A 813 -49.85 16.41 17.80
N TYR A 814 -48.75 16.02 17.16
CA TYR A 814 -47.39 16.44 17.51
C TYR A 814 -46.66 17.22 16.41
N GLY A 815 -47.28 17.38 15.24
CA GLY A 815 -46.65 17.93 14.05
C GLY A 815 -45.69 16.95 13.36
N THR A 816 -45.02 17.46 12.32
CA THR A 816 -44.10 16.69 11.47
C THR A 816 -42.66 16.61 12.00
N SER A 817 -42.32 17.32 13.08
CA SER A 817 -40.93 17.49 13.54
C SER A 817 -40.79 17.49 15.07
N VAL A 818 -39.55 17.27 15.54
CA VAL A 818 -39.14 17.49 16.94
C VAL A 818 -38.38 18.81 17.15
N SER A 819 -38.18 19.59 16.08
CA SER A 819 -37.63 20.95 16.06
C SER A 819 -36.17 21.16 16.53
N ALA A 820 -35.55 20.22 17.25
CA ALA A 820 -34.12 20.17 17.57
C ALA A 820 -33.71 18.74 17.95
N SER A 821 -32.54 18.57 18.58
CA SER A 821 -32.20 17.33 19.29
C SER A 821 -33.09 17.17 20.54
N ARG A 822 -33.41 15.92 20.90
CA ARG A 822 -34.29 15.60 22.06
C ARG A 822 -33.72 16.09 23.39
N LEU A 823 -32.40 16.25 23.49
CA LEU A 823 -31.72 16.84 24.64
C LEU A 823 -32.04 18.34 24.81
N VAL A 824 -32.27 19.07 23.72
CA VAL A 824 -32.45 20.54 23.72
C VAL A 824 -33.92 20.94 23.62
N SER A 825 -34.70 20.34 22.70
CA SER A 825 -36.14 20.65 22.57
C SER A 825 -37.05 19.84 23.49
N GLY A 826 -36.48 18.92 24.26
CA GLY A 826 -37.20 18.04 25.17
C GLY A 826 -37.87 16.86 24.48
N GLU A 827 -38.52 16.04 25.31
CA GLU A 827 -39.00 14.71 24.92
C GLU A 827 -40.49 14.70 24.55
N LYS A 828 -40.87 13.87 23.56
CA LYS A 828 -42.28 13.53 23.31
C LYS A 828 -42.57 12.15 23.88
N ASP A 829 -43.73 11.99 24.52
CA ASP A 829 -44.13 10.72 25.17
C ASP A 829 -44.13 9.51 24.23
N LEU A 830 -44.37 9.76 22.94
CA LEU A 830 -44.32 8.79 21.86
C LEU A 830 -42.94 8.14 21.67
N HIS A 831 -41.85 8.91 21.78
CA HIS A 831 -40.48 8.40 21.60
C HIS A 831 -40.07 7.48 22.75
N GLY A 832 -40.42 7.86 23.99
CA GLY A 832 -40.22 6.99 25.15
C GLY A 832 -41.08 5.72 25.08
N GLN A 833 -42.26 5.76 24.46
CA GLN A 833 -43.04 4.54 24.18
C GLN A 833 -42.34 3.64 23.14
N LEU A 834 -41.75 4.22 22.09
CA LEU A 834 -41.00 3.48 21.08
C LEU A 834 -39.73 2.82 21.67
N GLU A 835 -38.95 3.54 22.47
CA GLU A 835 -37.75 3.00 23.13
C GLU A 835 -38.09 1.83 24.08
N ARG A 836 -39.21 1.92 24.81
CA ARG A 836 -39.72 0.81 25.63
C ARG A 836 -40.19 -0.39 24.79
N ALA A 837 -40.87 -0.15 23.67
CA ALA A 837 -41.30 -1.24 22.78
C ALA A 837 -40.10 -1.95 22.13
N ILE A 838 -39.06 -1.20 21.73
CA ILE A 838 -37.82 -1.75 21.16
C ILE A 838 -37.07 -2.59 22.19
N SER A 839 -36.84 -2.08 23.40
CA SER A 839 -36.16 -2.83 24.47
C SER A 839 -36.91 -4.11 24.85
N GLN A 840 -38.25 -4.06 24.93
CA GLN A 840 -39.09 -5.25 25.16
C GLN A 840 -39.03 -6.28 24.03
N MET A 841 -39.04 -5.82 22.76
CA MET A 841 -38.96 -6.68 21.58
C MET A 841 -37.59 -7.36 21.44
N VAL A 842 -36.51 -6.60 21.65
CA VAL A 842 -35.12 -7.10 21.63
C VAL A 842 -34.84 -7.99 22.85
N GLY A 843 -35.47 -7.72 23.99
CA GLY A 843 -35.20 -8.34 25.28
C GLY A 843 -34.00 -7.72 26.02
N ALA A 844 -33.77 -6.42 25.83
CA ALA A 844 -32.71 -5.63 26.48
C ALA A 844 -33.26 -4.75 27.62
N GLU A 845 -32.38 -4.12 28.41
CA GLU A 845 -32.78 -3.31 29.57
C GLU A 845 -33.39 -1.95 29.18
N ASP A 846 -32.82 -1.29 28.17
CA ASP A 846 -33.28 0.00 27.63
C ASP A 846 -32.89 0.12 26.13
N ALA A 847 -33.37 1.17 25.47
CA ALA A 847 -32.99 1.51 24.10
C ALA A 847 -32.93 3.03 23.85
N VAL A 848 -32.16 3.44 22.83
CA VAL A 848 -32.09 4.80 22.29
C VAL A 848 -32.36 4.76 20.78
N VAL A 849 -33.19 5.71 20.30
CA VAL A 849 -33.57 5.82 18.88
C VAL A 849 -32.90 7.01 18.19
N TYR A 850 -32.29 6.73 17.04
CA TYR A 850 -31.62 7.64 16.12
C TYR A 850 -32.44 7.86 14.83
N VAL A 851 -32.09 8.88 14.03
CA VAL A 851 -32.82 9.25 12.80
C VAL A 851 -32.57 8.34 11.60
N GLY A 852 -31.45 7.62 11.53
CA GLY A 852 -31.15 6.72 10.42
C GLY A 852 -30.37 5.49 10.85
N GLY A 853 -30.66 4.33 10.25
CA GLY A 853 -29.94 3.08 10.53
C GLY A 853 -28.44 3.19 10.22
N HIS A 854 -28.06 3.76 9.07
CA HIS A 854 -26.65 3.93 8.70
C HIS A 854 -25.88 4.77 9.75
N SER A 855 -26.41 5.95 10.08
CA SER A 855 -25.78 6.86 11.04
C SER A 855 -25.88 6.42 12.50
N THR A 856 -26.69 5.39 12.80
CA THR A 856 -26.67 4.72 14.11
C THR A 856 -25.34 4.02 14.33
N ASN A 857 -24.84 3.26 13.34
CA ASN A 857 -23.53 2.61 13.44
C ASN A 857 -22.39 3.64 13.45
N GLU A 858 -22.42 4.64 12.57
CA GLU A 858 -21.44 5.74 12.55
C GLU A 858 -21.32 6.44 13.91
N SER A 859 -22.45 6.84 14.50
CA SER A 859 -22.50 7.62 15.75
C SER A 859 -22.30 6.78 17.01
N THR A 860 -22.44 5.47 16.93
CA THR A 860 -22.25 4.55 18.07
C THR A 860 -20.82 4.04 18.10
N ILE A 861 -20.35 3.45 17.00
CA ILE A 861 -19.00 2.89 16.89
C ILE A 861 -17.97 4.03 16.94
N GLY A 862 -18.20 5.11 16.19
CA GLY A 862 -17.33 6.29 16.15
C GLY A 862 -17.23 7.07 17.46
N HIS A 863 -18.06 6.76 18.46
CA HIS A 863 -18.12 7.45 19.74
C HIS A 863 -17.70 6.56 20.94
N LEU A 864 -18.00 5.27 20.91
CA LEU A 864 -17.68 4.34 22.00
C LEU A 864 -16.20 3.89 21.99
N PHE A 865 -15.55 3.93 20.82
CA PHE A 865 -14.21 3.41 20.58
C PHE A 865 -13.27 4.50 20.09
N GLY A 866 -11.97 4.31 20.31
CA GLY A 866 -10.94 5.27 19.94
C GLY A 866 -9.57 4.65 19.69
N PRO A 867 -8.55 5.48 19.44
CA PRO A 867 -7.17 5.03 19.39
C PRO A 867 -6.78 4.20 20.63
N GLY A 868 -6.18 3.03 20.41
CA GLY A 868 -5.85 2.05 21.45
C GLY A 868 -6.91 0.95 21.69
N ASP A 869 -8.05 1.01 21.00
CA ASP A 869 -9.03 -0.08 20.91
C ASP A 869 -8.89 -0.83 19.56
N LEU A 870 -9.46 -2.04 19.48
CA LEU A 870 -9.61 -2.82 18.24
C LEU A 870 -11.10 -2.98 17.88
N ILE A 871 -11.42 -2.89 16.58
CA ILE A 871 -12.68 -3.31 16.02
C ILE A 871 -12.42 -4.51 15.10
N LEU A 872 -12.89 -5.68 15.52
CA LEU A 872 -12.83 -6.94 14.80
C LEU A 872 -14.22 -7.19 14.18
N HIS A 873 -14.30 -7.26 12.85
CA HIS A 873 -15.59 -7.34 12.16
C HIS A 873 -15.56 -8.37 11.03
N ASP A 874 -16.72 -8.90 10.66
CA ASP A 874 -16.86 -9.83 9.54
C ASP A 874 -16.46 -9.15 8.21
N ALA A 875 -15.72 -9.84 7.33
CA ALA A 875 -15.30 -9.32 6.03
C ALA A 875 -16.44 -8.72 5.18
N LEU A 876 -17.67 -9.27 5.25
CA LEU A 876 -18.84 -8.80 4.49
C LEU A 876 -19.74 -7.82 5.27
N SER A 877 -19.27 -7.29 6.40
CA SER A 877 -20.00 -6.29 7.21
C SER A 877 -20.42 -5.06 6.38
N HIS A 878 -21.65 -4.58 6.59
CA HIS A 878 -22.19 -3.37 6.00
C HIS A 878 -21.25 -2.16 6.09
N ASN A 879 -21.23 -1.35 5.03
CA ASN A 879 -20.48 -0.11 4.97
C ASN A 879 -20.68 0.80 6.21
N SER A 880 -21.87 0.82 6.82
CA SER A 880 -22.11 1.61 8.05
C SER A 880 -21.23 1.20 9.25
N ILE A 881 -20.91 -0.09 9.37
CA ILE A 881 -19.97 -0.61 10.37
C ILE A 881 -18.56 -0.14 10.03
N LEU A 882 -18.19 -0.18 8.74
CA LEU A 882 -16.88 0.25 8.24
C LEU A 882 -16.66 1.75 8.45
N GLN A 883 -17.64 2.60 8.10
CA GLN A 883 -17.58 4.05 8.33
C GLN A 883 -17.51 4.39 9.82
N GLY A 884 -18.34 3.78 10.66
CA GLY A 884 -18.24 3.95 12.12
C GLY A 884 -16.88 3.51 12.69
N SER A 885 -16.29 2.45 12.15
CA SER A 885 -14.95 2.00 12.53
C SER A 885 -13.88 3.02 12.13
N ILE A 886 -13.94 3.56 10.90
CA ILE A 886 -13.02 4.59 10.41
C ILE A 886 -13.14 5.88 11.26
N LEU A 887 -14.36 6.32 11.53
CA LEU A 887 -14.64 7.53 12.33
C LEU A 887 -14.16 7.41 13.79
N SER A 888 -14.11 6.20 14.35
CA SER A 888 -13.61 5.96 15.70
C SER A 888 -12.09 6.21 15.84
N GLY A 889 -11.31 6.00 14.78
CA GLY A 889 -9.84 5.99 14.87
C GLY A 889 -9.25 4.80 15.65
N ALA A 890 -10.06 3.79 16.01
CA ALA A 890 -9.57 2.51 16.53
C ALA A 890 -8.84 1.68 15.44
N ARG A 891 -7.98 0.73 15.84
CA ARG A 891 -7.42 -0.25 14.87
C ARG A 891 -8.58 -1.11 14.38
N ARG A 892 -8.62 -1.43 13.09
CA ARG A 892 -9.69 -2.21 12.47
C ARG A 892 -9.09 -3.47 11.85
N ARG A 893 -9.70 -4.63 12.06
CA ARG A 893 -9.29 -5.90 11.45
C ARG A 893 -10.53 -6.67 10.95
N PRO A 894 -10.57 -7.10 9.68
CA PRO A 894 -11.55 -8.07 9.23
C PRO A 894 -11.18 -9.49 9.72
N PHE A 895 -12.17 -10.37 9.84
CA PHE A 895 -11.98 -11.82 9.88
C PHE A 895 -12.78 -12.48 8.74
N ALA A 896 -12.44 -13.72 8.40
CA ALA A 896 -13.08 -14.46 7.31
C ALA A 896 -14.60 -14.55 7.51
N HIS A 897 -15.35 -14.44 6.41
CA HIS A 897 -16.80 -14.27 6.48
C HIS A 897 -17.49 -15.47 7.14
N ASN A 898 -18.26 -15.18 8.20
CA ASN A 898 -18.99 -16.14 9.03
C ASN A 898 -18.08 -17.20 9.70
N ASP A 899 -16.80 -16.87 9.93
CA ASP A 899 -15.82 -17.75 10.56
C ASP A 899 -15.51 -17.30 12.01
N TRP A 900 -16.09 -18.02 12.98
CA TRP A 900 -15.85 -17.74 14.40
C TRP A 900 -14.49 -18.28 14.88
N GLN A 901 -13.90 -19.26 14.18
CA GLN A 901 -12.57 -19.78 14.50
C GLN A 901 -11.49 -18.76 14.13
N ALA A 902 -11.58 -18.16 12.94
CA ALA A 902 -10.69 -17.08 12.52
C ALA A 902 -10.77 -15.88 13.51
N ALA A 903 -11.97 -15.52 13.97
CA ALA A 903 -12.13 -14.50 15.00
C ALA A 903 -11.50 -14.90 16.34
N ASP A 904 -11.64 -16.15 16.76
CA ASP A 904 -11.05 -16.70 18.00
C ASP A 904 -9.52 -16.75 17.96
N GLU A 905 -8.94 -17.15 16.83
CA GLU A 905 -7.48 -17.19 16.62
C GLU A 905 -6.87 -15.79 16.63
N ILE A 906 -7.50 -14.83 15.95
CA ILE A 906 -7.08 -13.43 15.96
C ILE A 906 -7.08 -12.89 17.40
N LEU A 907 -8.16 -13.10 18.14
CA LEU A 907 -8.26 -12.66 19.54
C LEU A 907 -7.25 -13.39 20.44
N THR A 908 -7.02 -14.68 20.24
CA THR A 908 -5.99 -15.43 20.97
C THR A 908 -4.60 -14.83 20.78
N LYS A 909 -4.25 -14.43 19.55
CA LYS A 909 -2.98 -13.75 19.23
C LYS A 909 -2.91 -12.36 19.89
N CYS A 910 -3.90 -11.49 19.70
CA CYS A 910 -3.75 -10.04 19.96
C CYS A 910 -4.59 -9.43 21.10
N ARG A 911 -5.45 -10.18 21.80
CA ARG A 911 -6.40 -9.62 22.80
C ARG A 911 -5.73 -8.75 23.87
N HIS A 912 -4.50 -9.08 24.26
CA HIS A 912 -3.75 -8.42 25.32
C HIS A 912 -3.18 -7.04 24.91
N GLU A 913 -3.10 -6.73 23.61
CA GLU A 913 -2.56 -5.46 23.08
C GLU A 913 -3.54 -4.27 23.23
N TYR A 914 -4.85 -4.55 23.39
CA TYR A 914 -5.90 -3.53 23.26
C TYR A 914 -6.67 -3.28 24.54
N ARG A 915 -6.95 -1.99 24.78
CA ARG A 915 -7.74 -1.51 25.92
C ARG A 915 -9.17 -2.07 25.88
N ARG A 916 -9.83 -1.94 24.73
CA ARG A 916 -11.15 -2.53 24.44
C ARG A 916 -11.09 -3.20 23.08
N ILE A 917 -11.91 -4.23 22.89
CA ILE A 917 -12.16 -4.84 21.59
C ILE A 917 -13.66 -4.95 21.39
N LEU A 918 -14.12 -4.55 20.20
CA LEU A 918 -15.48 -4.79 19.72
C LEU A 918 -15.44 -5.85 18.63
N LEU A 919 -16.18 -6.94 18.82
CA LEU A 919 -16.48 -7.96 17.83
C LEU A 919 -17.85 -7.63 17.20
N ILE A 920 -17.94 -7.56 15.87
CA ILE A 920 -19.16 -7.17 15.15
C ILE A 920 -19.52 -8.23 14.08
N ILE A 921 -20.79 -8.65 14.08
CA ILE A 921 -21.43 -9.49 13.06
C ILE A 921 -22.85 -9.00 12.73
N GLU A 922 -23.40 -9.39 11.58
CA GLU A 922 -24.78 -9.12 11.19
C GLU A 922 -25.71 -10.29 11.56
N GLY A 923 -26.98 -10.02 11.89
CA GLY A 923 -27.96 -11.07 12.15
C GLY A 923 -28.47 -11.80 10.90
N VAL A 924 -28.44 -11.13 9.75
CA VAL A 924 -28.61 -11.69 8.38
C VAL A 924 -27.76 -10.83 7.46
N TYR A 925 -26.79 -11.41 6.75
CA TYR A 925 -25.94 -10.65 5.83
C TYR A 925 -26.72 -10.23 4.58
N SER A 926 -26.71 -8.93 4.25
CA SER A 926 -27.61 -8.42 3.20
C SER A 926 -27.25 -8.87 1.78
N MET A 927 -26.01 -9.30 1.51
CA MET A 927 -25.56 -9.70 0.19
C MET A 927 -25.86 -11.16 -0.15
N ASP A 928 -25.73 -12.03 0.85
CA ASP A 928 -25.72 -13.49 0.69
C ASP A 928 -26.92 -14.16 1.37
N GLY A 929 -27.56 -13.49 2.32
CA GLY A 929 -28.77 -13.96 3.00
C GLY A 929 -28.54 -15.16 3.91
N ASP A 930 -27.30 -15.40 4.32
CA ASP A 930 -26.93 -16.36 5.34
C ASP A 930 -26.97 -15.73 6.75
N ILE A 931 -26.76 -16.57 7.76
CA ILE A 931 -26.98 -16.28 9.18
C ILE A 931 -25.78 -16.84 9.94
N PRO A 932 -25.13 -16.08 10.85
CA PRO A 932 -24.01 -16.59 11.61
C PRO A 932 -24.38 -17.49 12.79
N ASP A 933 -23.45 -18.37 13.19
CA ASP A 933 -23.57 -19.20 14.39
C ASP A 933 -23.33 -18.35 15.67
N LEU A 934 -24.34 -17.53 16.01
CA LEU A 934 -24.30 -16.60 17.13
C LEU A 934 -23.89 -17.24 18.49
N PRO A 935 -24.36 -18.45 18.85
CA PRO A 935 -23.84 -19.17 20.03
C PRO A 935 -22.32 -19.29 20.07
N ARG A 936 -21.65 -19.57 18.93
CA ARG A 936 -20.19 -19.67 18.86
C ARG A 936 -19.51 -18.33 19.06
N PHE A 937 -20.01 -17.27 18.43
CA PHE A 937 -19.49 -15.91 18.64
C PHE A 937 -19.66 -15.44 20.10
N ILE A 938 -20.70 -15.89 20.81
CA ILE A 938 -20.87 -15.64 22.26
C ILE A 938 -19.82 -16.41 23.09
N ASP A 939 -19.50 -17.65 22.73
CA ASP A 939 -18.43 -18.40 23.40
C ASP A 939 -17.06 -17.74 23.18
N VAL A 940 -16.77 -17.26 21.97
CA VAL A 940 -15.56 -16.46 21.65
C VAL A 940 -15.53 -15.17 22.46
N LYS A 941 -16.65 -14.43 22.53
CA LYS A 941 -16.80 -13.22 23.37
C LYS A 941 -16.43 -13.50 24.82
N ARG A 942 -17.01 -14.55 25.41
CA ARG A 942 -16.81 -14.96 26.81
C ARG A 942 -15.37 -15.36 27.08
N ARG A 943 -14.75 -16.11 26.16
CA ARG A 943 -13.36 -16.58 26.24
C ARG A 943 -12.37 -15.41 26.30
N HIS A 944 -12.51 -14.45 25.39
CA HIS A 944 -11.58 -13.32 25.23
C HIS A 944 -11.96 -12.06 26.00
N ARG A 945 -13.13 -12.03 26.64
CA ARG A 945 -13.64 -10.85 27.38
C ARG A 945 -13.62 -9.60 26.51
N VAL A 946 -14.30 -9.69 25.37
CA VAL A 946 -14.51 -8.59 24.41
C VAL A 946 -15.98 -8.16 24.43
N LEU A 947 -16.27 -7.00 23.82
CA LEU A 947 -17.64 -6.58 23.56
C LEU A 947 -18.14 -7.24 22.27
N LEU A 948 -19.41 -7.60 22.22
CA LEU A 948 -20.09 -8.15 21.05
C LEU A 948 -21.25 -7.24 20.65
N MET A 949 -21.25 -6.84 19.38
CA MET A 949 -22.31 -6.08 18.73
C MET A 949 -22.93 -6.89 17.61
N ILE A 950 -24.26 -6.92 17.58
CA ILE A 950 -25.04 -7.56 16.53
C ILE A 950 -25.82 -6.48 15.78
N ASP A 951 -25.62 -6.39 14.47
CA ASP A 951 -26.44 -5.57 13.57
C ASP A 951 -27.65 -6.41 13.11
N GLU A 952 -28.80 -6.21 13.76
CA GLU A 952 -30.07 -6.89 13.47
C GLU A 952 -30.81 -6.28 12.26
N ALA A 953 -30.17 -5.44 11.42
CA ALA A 953 -30.90 -4.63 10.43
C ALA A 953 -31.61 -5.44 9.33
N HIS A 954 -31.30 -6.72 9.09
CA HIS A 954 -32.05 -7.61 8.17
C HIS A 954 -32.72 -8.81 8.87
N SER A 955 -32.41 -9.06 10.13
CA SER A 955 -32.95 -10.17 10.93
C SER A 955 -34.11 -9.75 11.83
N MET A 956 -34.19 -8.49 12.27
CA MET A 956 -35.32 -8.02 13.07
C MET A 956 -36.61 -7.93 12.24
N GLY A 957 -37.71 -8.45 12.79
CA GLY A 957 -38.98 -8.67 12.09
C GLY A 957 -38.97 -9.86 11.12
N VAL A 958 -37.91 -10.66 11.10
CA VAL A 958 -37.63 -11.66 10.06
C VAL A 958 -37.26 -13.02 10.65
N LEU A 959 -36.26 -13.06 11.52
CA LEU A 959 -35.77 -14.28 12.17
C LEU A 959 -36.49 -14.55 13.49
N GLY A 960 -36.53 -15.83 13.86
CA GLY A 960 -37.21 -16.33 15.05
C GLY A 960 -38.66 -16.76 14.80
N ALA A 961 -39.39 -17.06 15.87
CA ALA A 961 -40.79 -17.48 15.81
C ALA A 961 -41.76 -16.28 15.72
N THR A 962 -41.44 -15.19 16.43
CA THR A 962 -42.22 -13.95 16.48
C THR A 962 -41.53 -12.78 15.78
N GLY A 963 -40.37 -13.01 15.16
CA GLY A 963 -39.63 -11.99 14.41
C GLY A 963 -38.67 -11.19 15.28
N ARG A 964 -38.27 -11.68 16.45
CA ARG A 964 -37.41 -10.95 17.40
C ARG A 964 -35.91 -11.08 17.09
N GLY A 965 -35.56 -11.38 15.84
CA GLY A 965 -34.18 -11.34 15.36
C GLY A 965 -33.36 -12.61 15.61
N ILE A 966 -32.07 -12.54 15.32
CA ILE A 966 -31.15 -13.70 15.41
C ILE A 966 -31.09 -14.27 16.83
N GLY A 967 -31.24 -13.43 17.86
CA GLY A 967 -31.24 -13.91 19.24
C GLY A 967 -32.47 -14.76 19.60
N GLU A 968 -33.62 -14.57 18.95
CA GLU A 968 -34.79 -15.45 19.10
C GLU A 968 -34.59 -16.74 18.30
N HIS A 969 -33.99 -16.64 17.11
CA HIS A 969 -33.69 -17.79 16.25
C HIS A 969 -32.84 -18.86 16.96
N PHE A 970 -31.83 -18.44 17.73
CA PHE A 970 -30.98 -19.34 18.52
C PHE A 970 -31.42 -19.52 19.98
N GLY A 971 -32.46 -18.82 20.44
CA GLY A 971 -32.96 -18.91 21.82
C GLY A 971 -31.95 -18.47 22.90
N ILE A 972 -31.06 -17.53 22.58
CA ILE A 972 -30.00 -17.09 23.50
C ILE A 972 -30.50 -16.13 24.59
N ASN A 973 -29.74 -16.02 25.68
CA ASN A 973 -29.92 -14.95 26.65
C ASN A 973 -29.42 -13.62 26.05
N ARG A 974 -30.29 -12.61 26.02
CA ARG A 974 -30.01 -11.31 25.38
C ARG A 974 -28.93 -10.49 26.07
N ALA A 975 -28.67 -10.76 27.35
CA ALA A 975 -27.57 -10.16 28.11
C ALA A 975 -26.18 -10.68 27.70
N ASP A 976 -26.08 -11.75 26.90
CA ASP A 976 -24.80 -12.24 26.39
C ASP A 976 -24.23 -11.37 25.24
N VAL A 977 -25.01 -10.44 24.70
CA VAL A 977 -24.63 -9.44 23.68
C VAL A 977 -24.71 -8.05 24.30
N ASP A 978 -23.69 -7.21 24.10
CA ASP A 978 -23.61 -5.91 24.77
C ASP A 978 -24.36 -4.80 24.02
N ILE A 979 -24.36 -4.89 22.68
CA ILE A 979 -24.92 -3.88 21.79
C ILE A 979 -25.79 -4.56 20.74
N TRP A 980 -27.10 -4.35 20.82
CA TRP A 980 -28.07 -4.73 19.78
C TRP A 980 -28.38 -3.50 18.93
N MET A 981 -27.91 -3.47 17.70
CA MET A 981 -28.27 -2.43 16.73
C MET A 981 -29.38 -2.91 15.82
N GLY A 982 -30.29 -2.02 15.42
CA GLY A 982 -31.23 -2.33 14.33
C GLY A 982 -31.73 -1.10 13.59
N THR A 983 -32.46 -1.32 12.49
CA THR A 983 -33.09 -0.27 11.68
C THR A 983 -34.62 -0.32 11.79
N LEU A 984 -35.24 0.85 11.71
CA LEU A 984 -36.70 1.00 11.60
C LEU A 984 -37.17 1.09 10.13
N SER A 985 -36.23 1.19 9.18
CA SER A 985 -36.53 1.44 7.76
C SER A 985 -36.87 0.22 6.90
N LYS A 986 -36.91 -0.97 7.50
CA LYS A 986 -37.19 -2.23 6.80
C LYS A 986 -38.49 -2.85 7.31
N SER A 987 -38.40 -3.85 8.20
CA SER A 987 -39.55 -4.55 8.78
C SER A 987 -40.58 -3.64 9.46
N PHE A 988 -40.17 -2.48 9.98
CA PHE A 988 -41.04 -1.57 10.75
C PHE A 988 -41.65 -0.41 9.96
N GLY A 989 -41.46 -0.36 8.63
CA GLY A 989 -42.18 0.56 7.74
C GLY A 989 -42.01 2.05 8.08
N SER A 990 -40.85 2.45 8.61
CA SER A 990 -40.60 3.80 9.12
C SER A 990 -39.24 4.34 8.65
N CYS A 991 -38.65 5.27 9.39
CA CYS A 991 -37.26 5.69 9.29
C CYS A 991 -36.65 5.70 10.71
N GLY A 992 -35.33 5.62 10.81
CA GLY A 992 -34.63 5.53 12.10
C GLY A 992 -33.76 4.29 12.24
N GLY A 993 -32.95 4.30 13.29
CA GLY A 993 -32.24 3.15 13.82
C GLY A 993 -32.25 3.19 15.35
N TYR A 994 -31.80 2.12 15.99
CA TYR A 994 -31.74 2.05 17.44
C TYR A 994 -30.49 1.32 17.93
N ILE A 995 -30.08 1.65 19.15
CA ILE A 995 -29.20 0.82 19.98
C ILE A 995 -30.00 0.39 21.20
N ALA A 996 -30.02 -0.91 21.47
CA ALA A 996 -30.58 -1.51 22.67
C ALA A 996 -29.49 -2.31 23.40
N GLY A 997 -29.54 -2.34 24.73
CA GLY A 997 -28.51 -2.98 25.54
C GLY A 997 -28.73 -2.75 27.03
N THR A 998 -27.65 -2.61 27.79
CA THR A 998 -27.73 -2.23 29.21
C THR A 998 -28.21 -0.79 29.37
N LYS A 999 -28.86 -0.49 30.49
CA LYS A 999 -29.30 0.87 30.83
C LYS A 999 -28.11 1.85 30.85
N ALA A 1000 -26.94 1.40 31.35
CA ALA A 1000 -25.73 2.21 31.40
C ALA A 1000 -25.21 2.61 30.01
N LEU A 1001 -25.25 1.69 29.03
CA LEU A 1001 -24.91 1.99 27.63
C LEU A 1001 -25.85 3.04 27.05
N VAL A 1002 -27.16 2.84 27.24
CA VAL A 1002 -28.21 3.70 26.66
C VAL A 1002 -28.19 5.10 27.29
N GLU A 1003 -28.00 5.19 28.60
CA GLU A 1003 -27.82 6.46 29.33
C GLU A 1003 -26.58 7.19 28.83
N TYR A 1004 -25.43 6.51 28.71
CA TYR A 1004 -24.21 7.10 28.15
C TYR A 1004 -24.44 7.66 26.74
N LEU A 1005 -25.04 6.88 25.84
CA LEU A 1005 -25.31 7.31 24.46
C LEU A 1005 -26.29 8.50 24.39
N LYS A 1006 -27.37 8.51 25.20
CA LYS A 1006 -28.37 9.60 25.23
C LYS A 1006 -27.76 10.96 25.61
N TYR A 1007 -26.69 10.98 26.42
CA TYR A 1007 -26.03 12.23 26.85
C TYR A 1007 -24.75 12.58 26.07
N THR A 1008 -24.16 11.64 25.32
CA THR A 1008 -22.83 11.85 24.71
C THR A 1008 -22.72 11.53 23.22
N SER A 1009 -23.58 10.69 22.64
CA SER A 1009 -23.45 10.27 21.23
C SER A 1009 -23.82 11.43 20.27
N PRO A 1010 -22.93 11.84 19.35
CA PRO A 1010 -23.18 13.00 18.48
C PRO A 1010 -24.45 12.89 17.64
N GLY A 1011 -24.75 11.69 17.12
CA GLY A 1011 -25.96 11.40 16.34
C GLY A 1011 -27.28 11.48 17.12
N PHE A 1012 -27.24 11.65 18.43
CA PHE A 1012 -28.40 11.93 19.28
C PHE A 1012 -28.37 13.34 19.87
N VAL A 1013 -27.20 13.81 20.32
CA VAL A 1013 -27.03 15.10 21.01
C VAL A 1013 -27.10 16.30 20.05
N TYR A 1014 -26.48 16.18 18.87
CA TYR A 1014 -26.35 17.27 17.90
C TYR A 1014 -27.21 17.09 16.64
N SER A 1015 -27.75 15.88 16.43
CA SER A 1015 -28.72 15.61 15.36
C SER A 1015 -30.15 16.00 15.79
N VAL A 1016 -31.01 16.30 14.82
CA VAL A 1016 -32.47 16.34 15.08
C VAL A 1016 -32.93 14.96 15.56
N GLY A 1017 -33.95 14.88 16.42
CA GLY A 1017 -34.55 13.59 16.78
C GLY A 1017 -35.47 13.02 15.69
N LEU A 1018 -35.88 11.76 15.83
CA LEU A 1018 -36.82 11.12 14.89
C LEU A 1018 -38.16 11.88 14.84
N SER A 1019 -38.79 12.00 13.67
CA SER A 1019 -40.08 12.73 13.56
C SER A 1019 -41.22 11.98 14.28
N PRO A 1020 -42.24 12.69 14.82
CA PRO A 1020 -43.40 12.05 15.44
C PRO A 1020 -44.15 11.05 14.55
N PRO A 1021 -44.45 11.31 13.26
CA PRO A 1021 -45.11 10.31 12.41
C PRO A 1021 -44.26 9.05 12.20
N ASN A 1022 -42.93 9.17 12.07
CA ASN A 1022 -42.05 8.00 11.96
C ASN A 1022 -41.97 7.22 13.28
N ALA A 1023 -41.89 7.90 14.42
CA ALA A 1023 -41.91 7.25 15.72
C ALA A 1023 -43.23 6.49 15.95
N ALA A 1024 -44.37 7.05 15.52
CA ALA A 1024 -45.66 6.38 15.59
C ALA A 1024 -45.80 5.21 14.62
N ALA A 1025 -45.30 5.35 13.38
CA ALA A 1025 -45.27 4.25 12.41
C ALA A 1025 -44.48 3.06 12.98
N ALA A 1026 -43.26 3.30 13.46
CA ALA A 1026 -42.42 2.25 14.05
C ALA A 1026 -43.08 1.58 15.27
N LEU A 1027 -43.66 2.38 16.19
CA LEU A 1027 -44.35 1.87 17.37
C LEU A 1027 -45.60 1.05 17.02
N ALA A 1028 -46.36 1.49 16.02
CA ALA A 1028 -47.52 0.75 15.50
C ALA A 1028 -47.08 -0.56 14.84
N SER A 1029 -46.02 -0.54 14.02
CA SER A 1029 -45.47 -1.74 13.38
C SER A 1029 -44.98 -2.78 14.38
N ILE A 1030 -44.30 -2.38 15.47
CA ILE A 1030 -43.88 -3.30 16.54
C ILE A 1030 -45.11 -3.93 17.20
N ARG A 1031 -46.08 -3.11 17.65
CA ARG A 1031 -47.32 -3.60 18.30
C ARG A 1031 -48.16 -4.49 17.38
N LEU A 1032 -48.20 -4.19 16.09
CA LEU A 1032 -48.91 -4.99 15.09
C LEU A 1032 -48.21 -6.33 14.84
N LEU A 1033 -46.86 -6.35 14.81
CA LEU A 1033 -46.11 -7.60 14.68
C LEU A 1033 -46.27 -8.51 15.92
N GLU A 1034 -46.38 -7.93 17.11
CA GLU A 1034 -46.68 -8.67 18.34
C GLU A 1034 -48.12 -9.22 18.37
N ALA A 1035 -49.07 -8.53 17.73
CA ALA A 1035 -50.45 -8.97 17.61
C ALA A 1035 -50.68 -9.99 16.47
N GLU A 1036 -49.91 -9.88 15.38
CA GLU A 1036 -50.00 -10.69 14.15
C GLU A 1036 -48.66 -11.41 13.83
N PRO A 1037 -48.14 -12.26 14.74
CA PRO A 1037 -46.85 -12.95 14.53
C PRO A 1037 -46.86 -13.92 13.34
N GLU A 1038 -48.04 -14.34 12.86
CA GLU A 1038 -48.18 -15.15 11.66
C GLU A 1038 -47.70 -14.43 10.38
N ARG A 1039 -47.52 -13.10 10.40
CA ARG A 1039 -46.81 -12.37 9.34
C ARG A 1039 -45.37 -12.88 9.15
N VAL A 1040 -44.68 -13.20 10.23
CA VAL A 1040 -43.31 -13.76 10.21
C VAL A 1040 -43.33 -15.20 9.68
N ALA A 1041 -44.28 -16.01 10.15
CA ALA A 1041 -44.47 -17.37 9.63
C ALA A 1041 -44.76 -17.37 8.12
N ARG A 1042 -45.62 -16.45 7.65
CA ARG A 1042 -45.93 -16.26 6.23
C ARG A 1042 -44.71 -15.81 5.43
N LEU A 1043 -43.92 -14.85 5.92
CA LEU A 1043 -42.66 -14.45 5.31
C LEU A 1043 -41.72 -15.65 5.14
N ARG A 1044 -41.45 -16.39 6.22
CA ARG A 1044 -40.55 -17.55 6.22
C ARG A 1044 -41.00 -18.64 5.25
N HIS A 1045 -42.32 -18.88 5.13
CA HIS A 1045 -42.88 -19.79 4.13
C HIS A 1045 -42.65 -19.29 2.69
N ARG A 1046 -42.85 -17.99 2.41
CA ARG A 1046 -42.57 -17.38 1.09
C ARG A 1046 -41.08 -17.45 0.72
N SER A 1047 -40.20 -17.17 1.68
CA SER A 1047 -38.74 -17.25 1.49
C SER A 1047 -38.26 -18.66 1.16
N ARG A 1048 -38.76 -19.67 1.90
CA ARG A 1048 -38.45 -21.08 1.62
C ARG A 1048 -38.98 -21.51 0.26
N LEU A 1049 -40.23 -21.18 -0.07
CA LEU A 1049 -40.82 -21.49 -1.38
C LEU A 1049 -39.98 -20.92 -2.53
N PHE A 1050 -39.54 -19.66 -2.44
CA PHE A 1050 -38.67 -19.05 -3.45
C PHE A 1050 -37.32 -19.79 -3.56
N LEU A 1051 -36.66 -20.06 -2.43
CA LEU A 1051 -35.36 -20.72 -2.39
C LEU A 1051 -35.40 -22.17 -2.88
N GLU A 1052 -36.43 -22.94 -2.51
CA GLU A 1052 -36.67 -24.32 -2.95
C GLU A 1052 -36.95 -24.39 -4.45
N LEU A 1053 -37.80 -23.50 -4.98
CA LEU A 1053 -38.08 -23.44 -6.41
C LEU A 1053 -36.86 -22.99 -7.22
N ALA A 1054 -36.07 -22.02 -6.72
CA ALA A 1054 -34.84 -21.58 -7.36
C ALA A 1054 -33.82 -22.73 -7.46
N ARG A 1055 -33.54 -23.41 -6.34
CA ARG A 1055 -32.62 -24.56 -6.29
C ARG A 1055 -33.13 -25.73 -7.12
N GLY A 1056 -34.44 -25.99 -7.13
CA GLY A 1056 -35.08 -27.01 -7.98
C GLY A 1056 -34.98 -26.74 -9.48
N ARG A 1057 -34.71 -25.49 -9.90
CA ARG A 1057 -34.40 -25.09 -11.28
C ARG A 1057 -32.89 -24.97 -11.56
N GLY A 1058 -32.02 -25.32 -10.60
CA GLY A 1058 -30.56 -25.21 -10.75
C GLY A 1058 -29.99 -23.80 -10.61
N ILE A 1059 -30.77 -22.83 -10.13
CA ILE A 1059 -30.34 -21.43 -10.01
C ILE A 1059 -29.40 -21.26 -8.81
N ASN A 1060 -28.21 -20.68 -9.05
CA ASN A 1060 -27.22 -20.42 -8.00
C ASN A 1060 -27.72 -19.36 -7.01
N THR A 1061 -27.99 -19.79 -5.76
CA THR A 1061 -28.51 -18.97 -4.65
C THR A 1061 -27.50 -18.75 -3.53
N GLY A 1062 -26.22 -19.09 -3.75
CA GLY A 1062 -25.16 -18.97 -2.75
C GLY A 1062 -25.47 -19.68 -1.42
N LYS A 1063 -24.98 -19.10 -0.33
CA LYS A 1063 -25.14 -19.62 1.04
C LYS A 1063 -26.52 -19.29 1.67
N SER A 1064 -27.42 -18.60 0.96
CA SER A 1064 -28.72 -18.16 1.49
C SER A 1064 -29.51 -19.29 2.14
N LYS A 1065 -30.01 -19.06 3.36
CA LYS A 1065 -30.76 -20.06 4.13
C LYS A 1065 -31.66 -19.39 5.16
N ASP A 1066 -32.93 -19.83 5.21
CA ASP A 1066 -33.93 -19.41 6.20
C ASP A 1066 -34.15 -17.88 6.34
N SER A 1067 -33.72 -17.09 5.36
CA SER A 1067 -33.86 -15.63 5.31
C SER A 1067 -34.66 -15.16 4.07
N PRO A 1068 -35.22 -13.94 4.08
CA PRO A 1068 -35.95 -13.33 2.97
C PRO A 1068 -35.03 -12.57 2.00
N VAL A 1069 -33.72 -12.80 2.10
CA VAL A 1069 -32.71 -12.26 1.20
C VAL A 1069 -32.19 -13.44 0.38
N VAL A 1070 -32.64 -13.56 -0.87
CA VAL A 1070 -32.17 -14.62 -1.77
C VAL A 1070 -31.40 -13.99 -2.92
N PRO A 1071 -30.07 -14.16 -3.00
CA PRO A 1071 -29.31 -13.74 -4.16
C PRO A 1071 -29.53 -14.72 -5.32
N VAL A 1072 -29.35 -14.23 -6.54
CA VAL A 1072 -29.12 -15.05 -7.73
C VAL A 1072 -27.77 -14.64 -8.29
N ILE A 1073 -26.76 -15.51 -8.12
CA ILE A 1073 -25.36 -15.21 -8.44
C ILE A 1073 -25.10 -15.54 -9.92
N LEU A 1074 -24.54 -14.57 -10.65
CA LEU A 1074 -24.36 -14.61 -12.10
C LEU A 1074 -22.90 -14.47 -12.53
N GLY A 1075 -22.03 -14.02 -11.61
CA GLY A 1075 -20.59 -13.89 -11.82
C GLY A 1075 -20.17 -12.97 -12.97
N ASN A 1076 -21.06 -12.05 -13.37
CA ASN A 1076 -20.81 -11.04 -14.37
C ASN A 1076 -21.80 -9.87 -14.25
N SER A 1077 -21.32 -8.64 -14.25
CA SER A 1077 -22.15 -7.43 -14.11
C SER A 1077 -23.06 -7.19 -15.33
N MET A 1078 -22.62 -7.55 -16.53
CA MET A 1078 -23.47 -7.43 -17.73
C MET A 1078 -24.61 -8.45 -17.72
N HIS A 1079 -24.37 -9.70 -17.29
CA HIS A 1079 -25.44 -10.68 -17.12
C HIS A 1079 -26.46 -10.24 -16.06
N ALA A 1080 -26.01 -9.61 -14.96
CA ALA A 1080 -26.91 -9.06 -13.95
C ALA A 1080 -27.77 -7.90 -14.48
N LEU A 1081 -27.19 -6.96 -15.24
CA LEU A 1081 -27.95 -5.91 -15.93
C LEU A 1081 -28.95 -6.48 -16.94
N GLN A 1082 -28.54 -7.45 -17.75
CA GLN A 1082 -29.39 -8.11 -18.75
C GLN A 1082 -30.57 -8.85 -18.11
N LEU A 1083 -30.34 -9.62 -17.05
CA LEU A 1083 -31.39 -10.36 -16.35
C LEU A 1083 -32.36 -9.40 -15.64
N SER A 1084 -31.85 -8.37 -14.95
CA SER A 1084 -32.68 -7.34 -14.32
C SER A 1084 -33.60 -6.65 -15.34
N LYS A 1085 -33.06 -6.29 -16.53
CA LYS A 1085 -33.88 -5.77 -17.64
C LYS A 1085 -34.95 -6.76 -18.08
N ALA A 1086 -34.56 -8.00 -18.42
CA ALA A 1086 -35.47 -8.97 -19.00
C ALA A 1086 -36.63 -9.29 -18.04
N LEU A 1087 -36.36 -9.34 -16.74
CA LEU A 1087 -37.36 -9.43 -15.70
C LEU A 1087 -38.26 -8.19 -15.63
N LEU A 1088 -37.69 -6.98 -15.69
CA LEU A 1088 -38.45 -5.73 -15.69
C LEU A 1088 -39.41 -5.63 -16.89
N ASP A 1089 -38.94 -6.01 -18.09
CA ASP A 1089 -39.75 -6.04 -19.30
C ASP A 1089 -40.94 -7.02 -19.14
N ARG A 1090 -40.72 -8.17 -18.49
CA ARG A 1090 -41.72 -9.18 -18.10
C ARG A 1090 -42.58 -8.81 -16.88
N GLY A 1091 -42.42 -7.62 -16.30
CA GLY A 1091 -43.24 -7.14 -15.20
C GLY A 1091 -42.70 -7.42 -13.79
N ILE A 1092 -41.40 -7.70 -13.64
CA ILE A 1092 -40.75 -8.06 -12.36
C ILE A 1092 -39.61 -7.08 -12.04
N ASN A 1093 -39.78 -6.25 -11.02
CA ASN A 1093 -38.79 -5.29 -10.55
C ASN A 1093 -37.82 -5.91 -9.52
N VAL A 1094 -36.59 -6.20 -9.96
CA VAL A 1094 -35.47 -6.61 -9.12
C VAL A 1094 -34.19 -5.86 -9.51
N GLN A 1095 -33.49 -5.30 -8.52
CA GLN A 1095 -32.30 -4.48 -8.75
C GLN A 1095 -31.01 -5.33 -8.78
N PRO A 1096 -30.07 -5.03 -9.70
CA PRO A 1096 -28.80 -5.73 -9.77
C PRO A 1096 -27.78 -5.16 -8.79
N ILE A 1097 -26.90 -6.02 -8.29
CA ILE A 1097 -25.70 -5.66 -7.54
C ILE A 1097 -24.50 -6.03 -8.41
N LEU A 1098 -23.76 -4.99 -8.78
CA LEU A 1098 -22.73 -5.02 -9.81
C LEU A 1098 -21.36 -4.77 -9.20
N TYR A 1099 -20.31 -5.06 -9.96
CA TYR A 1099 -19.01 -4.49 -9.68
C TYR A 1099 -19.13 -2.95 -9.61
N PRO A 1100 -18.54 -2.28 -8.62
CA PRO A 1100 -17.64 -2.81 -7.59
C PRO A 1100 -18.28 -3.06 -6.22
N ALA A 1101 -19.61 -2.95 -6.09
CA ALA A 1101 -20.30 -3.19 -4.82
C ALA A 1101 -20.20 -4.66 -4.34
N VAL A 1102 -19.88 -5.56 -5.28
CA VAL A 1102 -19.38 -6.93 -5.09
C VAL A 1102 -18.29 -7.17 -6.15
N GLU A 1103 -17.48 -8.22 -6.01
CA GLU A 1103 -16.57 -8.62 -7.08
C GLU A 1103 -17.32 -8.95 -8.38
N GLU A 1104 -16.66 -8.83 -9.54
CA GLU A 1104 -17.28 -9.15 -10.84
C GLU A 1104 -17.74 -10.62 -10.91
N SER A 1105 -16.90 -11.53 -10.39
CA SER A 1105 -17.15 -12.96 -10.11
C SER A 1105 -18.35 -13.22 -9.17
N ALA A 1106 -18.78 -12.20 -8.42
CA ALA A 1106 -19.80 -12.26 -7.40
C ALA A 1106 -21.05 -11.41 -7.73
N ALA A 1107 -21.09 -10.79 -8.91
CA ALA A 1107 -22.22 -10.00 -9.40
C ALA A 1107 -23.52 -10.81 -9.43
N ARG A 1108 -24.62 -10.19 -8.99
CA ARG A 1108 -25.86 -10.90 -8.61
C ARG A 1108 -27.11 -10.02 -8.70
N LEU A 1109 -28.28 -10.66 -8.77
CA LEU A 1109 -29.55 -10.01 -8.39
C LEU A 1109 -29.84 -10.32 -6.92
N ARG A 1110 -30.49 -9.40 -6.19
CA ARG A 1110 -30.97 -9.67 -4.81
C ARG A 1110 -32.49 -9.59 -4.74
N PHE A 1111 -33.11 -10.72 -4.42
CA PHE A 1111 -34.56 -10.80 -4.23
C PHE A 1111 -34.89 -10.63 -2.75
N PHE A 1112 -35.61 -9.55 -2.43
CA PHE A 1112 -36.14 -9.28 -1.10
C PHE A 1112 -37.60 -9.74 -1.03
N LEU A 1113 -37.85 -10.81 -0.29
CA LEU A 1113 -39.17 -11.38 -0.11
C LEU A 1113 -39.97 -10.56 0.92
N THR A 1114 -41.29 -10.55 0.79
CA THR A 1114 -42.22 -9.97 1.78
C THR A 1114 -43.36 -10.93 2.07
N ALA A 1115 -43.90 -10.88 3.27
CA ALA A 1115 -45.10 -11.60 3.70
C ALA A 1115 -46.34 -11.29 2.85
N LEU A 1116 -46.31 -10.23 2.03
CA LEU A 1116 -47.39 -9.87 1.11
C LEU A 1116 -47.35 -10.65 -0.21
N HIS A 1117 -46.18 -11.19 -0.62
CA HIS A 1117 -46.08 -11.93 -1.89
C HIS A 1117 -47.02 -13.13 -1.93
N THR A 1118 -47.65 -13.36 -3.08
CA THR A 1118 -48.42 -14.57 -3.37
C THR A 1118 -47.50 -15.71 -3.82
N GLU A 1119 -47.95 -16.96 -3.72
CA GLU A 1119 -47.18 -18.09 -4.28
C GLU A 1119 -47.12 -18.06 -5.80
N GLU A 1120 -48.14 -17.48 -6.44
CA GLU A 1120 -48.19 -17.31 -7.89
C GLU A 1120 -47.11 -16.32 -8.36
N GLN A 1121 -47.02 -15.14 -7.75
CA GLN A 1121 -45.95 -14.16 -8.02
C GLN A 1121 -44.55 -14.79 -7.91
N ILE A 1122 -44.32 -15.60 -6.88
CA ILE A 1122 -43.05 -16.32 -6.67
C ILE A 1122 -42.82 -17.35 -7.79
N ARG A 1123 -43.81 -18.19 -8.11
CA ARG A 1123 -43.68 -19.22 -9.16
C ARG A 1123 -43.43 -18.60 -10.54
N THR A 1124 -44.22 -17.59 -10.92
CA THR A 1124 -44.05 -16.82 -12.16
C THR A 1124 -42.68 -16.15 -12.23
N THR A 1125 -42.15 -15.66 -11.09
CA THR A 1125 -40.82 -15.05 -11.04
C THR A 1125 -39.71 -16.08 -11.24
N ILE A 1126 -39.76 -17.24 -10.57
CA ILE A 1126 -38.77 -18.30 -10.77
C ILE A 1126 -38.79 -18.84 -12.20
N GLU A 1127 -39.98 -18.98 -12.80
CA GLU A 1127 -40.12 -19.36 -14.20
C GLU A 1127 -39.50 -18.33 -15.16
N ALA A 1128 -39.78 -17.04 -14.96
CA ALA A 1128 -39.15 -15.97 -15.74
C ALA A 1128 -37.62 -15.93 -15.56
N ILE A 1129 -37.10 -16.13 -14.34
CA ILE A 1129 -35.65 -16.21 -14.09
C ILE A 1129 -35.05 -17.38 -14.87
N SER A 1130 -35.66 -18.57 -14.80
CA SER A 1130 -35.21 -19.77 -15.52
C SER A 1130 -35.14 -19.52 -17.03
N GLU A 1131 -36.23 -19.01 -17.62
CA GLU A 1131 -36.33 -18.77 -19.07
C GLU A 1131 -35.38 -17.68 -19.58
N GLU A 1132 -35.15 -16.60 -18.82
CA GLU A 1132 -34.19 -15.56 -19.24
C GLU A 1132 -32.74 -15.98 -19.00
N LEU A 1133 -32.45 -16.80 -17.98
CA LEU A 1133 -31.11 -17.38 -17.78
C LEU A 1133 -30.70 -18.31 -18.92
N GLU A 1134 -31.62 -19.14 -19.42
CA GLU A 1134 -31.37 -19.99 -20.61
C GLU A 1134 -30.94 -19.16 -21.84
N LYS A 1135 -31.49 -17.96 -22.00
CA LYS A 1135 -31.16 -17.05 -23.13
C LYS A 1135 -29.86 -16.30 -22.92
N ILE A 1136 -29.56 -15.88 -21.69
CA ILE A 1136 -28.34 -15.12 -21.36
C ILE A 1136 -27.12 -16.03 -21.38
N ASN A 1137 -27.16 -17.15 -20.64
CA ASN A 1137 -26.11 -18.17 -20.63
C ASN A 1137 -26.62 -19.47 -19.97
N PRO A 1138 -26.87 -20.55 -20.74
CA PRO A 1138 -27.32 -21.84 -20.22
C PRO A 1138 -26.45 -22.45 -19.12
N ALA A 1139 -25.15 -22.11 -19.07
CA ALA A 1139 -24.24 -22.65 -18.05
C ALA A 1139 -24.63 -22.28 -16.61
N HIS A 1140 -25.40 -21.20 -16.42
CA HIS A 1140 -25.87 -20.76 -15.09
C HIS A 1140 -26.96 -21.66 -14.47
N LEU A 1141 -27.47 -22.65 -15.22
CA LEU A 1141 -28.47 -23.61 -14.74
C LEU A 1141 -27.88 -25.02 -14.53
N ILE A 1142 -26.61 -25.25 -14.91
CA ILE A 1142 -25.96 -26.55 -14.86
C ILE A 1142 -25.13 -26.68 -13.57
N GLN A 1143 -25.81 -26.89 -12.43
CA GLN A 1143 -25.13 -27.30 -11.18
C GLN A 1143 -25.99 -28.11 -10.19
N ALA A 1144 -27.09 -28.74 -10.65
CA ALA A 1144 -28.04 -29.44 -9.78
C ALA A 1144 -27.76 -30.94 -9.53
N ALA A 1145 -26.63 -31.50 -10.00
CA ALA A 1145 -26.44 -32.96 -10.10
C ALA A 1145 -25.32 -33.58 -9.22
N SER A 1146 -24.43 -32.79 -8.61
CA SER A 1146 -23.37 -33.30 -7.73
C SER A 1146 -23.55 -32.74 -6.32
N GLY A 1147 -24.05 -33.57 -5.41
CA GLY A 1147 -24.33 -33.25 -4.00
C GLY A 1147 -23.09 -33.09 -3.11
N GLU A 1148 -21.97 -32.64 -3.68
CA GLU A 1148 -20.77 -32.27 -2.94
C GLU A 1148 -20.55 -30.77 -3.09
N VAL A 1149 -20.79 -30.03 -2.00
CA VAL A 1149 -20.19 -28.72 -1.83
C VAL A 1149 -18.70 -28.98 -1.66
N SER A 1150 -17.91 -28.79 -2.73
CA SER A 1150 -16.47 -28.70 -2.55
C SER A 1150 -16.20 -27.52 -1.62
N HIS A 1151 -15.59 -27.78 -0.47
CA HIS A 1151 -15.06 -26.75 0.40
C HIS A 1151 -13.83 -26.13 -0.28
N GLY A 1152 -14.08 -25.31 -1.30
CA GLY A 1152 -13.11 -24.35 -1.81
C GLY A 1152 -12.92 -23.28 -0.74
N THR A 1153 -11.92 -23.47 0.11
CA THR A 1153 -11.27 -22.36 0.83
C THR A 1153 -10.66 -21.42 -0.21
N ALA A 1154 -11.26 -20.24 -0.33
CA ALA A 1154 -10.76 -19.09 -1.08
C ALA A 1154 -10.92 -17.87 -0.16
#